data_AF-A0A2P2LZG0-F1
#
_entry.id   AF-A0A2P2LZG0-F1
#
_cell.length_a   1.000
_cell.length_b   1.000
_cell.length_c   1.000
_cell.angle_alpha   90.00
_cell.angle_beta   90.00
_cell.angle_gamma   90.00
#
_symmetry.space_group_name_H-M   'P 1'
#
loop_
_entity.id
_entity.type
_entity.pdbx_description
1 polymer ?
#
loop_
_entity_poly.entity_id
_entity_poly.type
_entity_poly.pdbx_seq_one_letter_code
_entity_poly.pdbx_strand_id
1 'polypeptide(L)'
;MASLHFSAKFLSLSPCPNSNYTSYSVYFSCKTKLQRVNLLNKTKPKIACAATDRPQQPQQQRRERRKESKKSKKSESESEKGIDPVGFLARQDISHKQFAQFLRERHKASKDLKDELFKRNLQIKDIAYVFEFLGLHRHPEHRMDFMEWAPGARYCALVGDFNEWSPTANSAREGRIGRDDYGYWFIILEDKLRDGEKPDELYFQQYNYVDDYDKGDGDVSIDEIFKRANDEYWEPGEDTFVNHRFEVPAKLYEQLFGPNGPQTEEELEEIPLLDAETRYKQWKEEHKDDLPSNLPPCDVIHDGKEYDIFRVISDPVWVEKIRAKKPPIPYWFEIRKGRRAWLKKYTPAIPHLSRYRVYFNTPNGPLERVPAWATYVQPDADGKQPFAIHWEPPPECAYKWNNTRPKVPKSLRIYECHVGISGSEPKISSFKDFREKVLPHVKEAGYNAIQLIGIVEHKDYFTAGYRVTNLYAVSSRFGTPDDFKHLVDEAHGLGLLVFLDVVHSYSAADEMVGLSLFDGSNDCYFHTGKRGHHKYWGTRMYKYGDHDVLQYLISNLNWWVEEYQIDGFRFHSLSSMMYTHNGFASFTGDLEEYCNQYVDKDAFLYLILANELLHFLHPNIITIAEDVRNYGFLLFWK
;
A
#
# COMPACT_ATOMS: atom_id res chain seq x y z
N MET A 1 -18.50 15.63 -57.79
CA MET A 1 -18.15 15.22 -56.41
C MET A 1 -16.75 15.80 -56.16
N ALA A 2 -16.56 17.07 -55.76
CA ALA A 2 -17.28 17.85 -54.75
C ALA A 2 -17.35 17.04 -53.44
N SER A 3 -16.50 17.23 -52.42
CA SER A 3 -15.66 18.39 -52.01
C SER A 3 -16.47 19.65 -51.65
N LEU A 4 -16.38 20.04 -50.37
CA LEU A 4 -16.51 21.42 -49.86
C LEU A 4 -16.16 21.49 -48.35
N HIS A 5 -15.33 22.46 -47.94
CA HIS A 5 -15.17 22.88 -46.55
C HIS A 5 -16.38 23.73 -46.07
N PHE A 6 -16.50 23.96 -44.76
CA PHE A 6 -16.66 25.29 -44.10
C PHE A 6 -16.60 25.02 -42.57
N SER A 7 -15.50 25.33 -41.85
CA SER A 7 -15.03 26.65 -41.40
C SER A 7 -15.96 27.35 -40.38
N ALA A 8 -15.48 27.46 -39.14
CA ALA A 8 -16.08 28.26 -38.07
C ALA A 8 -15.00 28.83 -37.11
N LYS A 9 -14.43 29.96 -37.53
CA LYS A 9 -13.72 31.00 -36.76
C LYS A 9 -13.53 30.80 -35.24
N PHE A 10 -12.28 30.89 -34.80
CA PHE A 10 -11.95 31.47 -33.49
C PHE A 10 -12.50 32.91 -33.41
N LEU A 11 -12.94 33.30 -32.21
CA LEU A 11 -13.08 34.70 -31.81
C LEU A 11 -12.30 34.88 -30.50
N SER A 12 -11.30 35.75 -30.54
CA SER A 12 -10.53 36.19 -29.37
C SER A 12 -11.33 37.19 -28.54
N LEU A 13 -11.12 37.21 -27.22
CA LEU A 13 -11.06 38.47 -26.45
C LEU A 13 -10.36 38.29 -25.08
N SER A 14 -9.42 39.20 -24.86
CA SER A 14 -8.44 39.48 -23.80
C SER A 14 -8.90 39.45 -22.31
N PRO A 15 -7.98 39.61 -21.32
CA PRO A 15 -8.12 39.00 -19.99
C PRO A 15 -8.40 39.95 -18.80
N CYS A 16 -8.70 39.33 -17.64
CA CYS A 16 -8.54 39.83 -16.25
C CYS A 16 -9.45 41.00 -15.79
N PRO A 17 -9.52 41.33 -14.47
CA PRO A 17 -8.82 40.74 -13.30
C PRO A 17 -9.75 40.26 -12.14
N ASN A 18 -9.12 39.95 -10.99
CA ASN A 18 -9.69 39.86 -9.61
C ASN A 18 -10.47 38.61 -9.15
N SER A 19 -9.75 37.58 -8.69
CA SER A 19 -9.91 37.05 -7.33
C SER A 19 -8.73 36.18 -6.91
N ASN A 20 -8.24 36.32 -5.68
CA ASN A 20 -7.25 35.41 -5.09
C ASN A 20 -7.88 34.04 -4.74
N TYR A 21 -7.03 33.06 -4.41
CA TYR A 21 -7.33 31.66 -4.06
C TYR A 21 -7.69 30.73 -5.24
N THR A 22 -6.68 30.00 -5.73
CA THR A 22 -6.85 28.83 -6.60
C THR A 22 -6.94 27.56 -5.74
N SER A 23 -8.14 26.99 -5.63
CA SER A 23 -8.34 25.63 -5.10
C SER A 23 -8.44 24.63 -6.25
N TYR A 24 -7.58 23.61 -6.25
CA TYR A 24 -7.63 22.55 -7.27
C TYR A 24 -8.76 21.55 -6.95
N SER A 25 -9.87 21.68 -7.68
CA SER A 25 -11.02 20.77 -7.63
C SER A 25 -11.26 20.16 -9.00
N VAL A 26 -11.03 18.84 -9.13
CA VAL A 26 -11.17 18.12 -10.39
C VAL A 26 -12.59 17.60 -10.56
N TYR A 27 -13.35 18.21 -11.47
CA TYR A 27 -14.70 17.77 -11.82
C TYR A 27 -14.68 16.84 -13.04
N PHE A 28 -14.97 15.55 -12.83
CA PHE A 28 -15.19 14.60 -13.93
C PHE A 28 -16.56 14.84 -14.60
N SER A 29 -16.54 15.27 -15.87
CA SER A 29 -17.75 15.47 -16.67
C SER A 29 -18.17 14.19 -17.40
N CYS A 30 -19.20 13.50 -16.91
CA CYS A 30 -19.78 12.34 -17.60
C CYS A 30 -20.89 12.77 -18.57
N LYS A 31 -20.73 12.48 -19.87
CA LYS A 31 -21.78 12.68 -20.89
C LYS A 31 -22.50 11.37 -21.21
N THR A 32 -23.74 11.20 -20.74
CA THR A 32 -24.79 10.57 -21.58
C THR A 32 -26.22 10.91 -21.15
N LYS A 33 -27.06 11.19 -22.16
CA LYS A 33 -28.55 11.18 -22.19
C LYS A 33 -29.33 12.04 -21.17
N LEU A 34 -30.09 12.99 -21.71
CA LEU A 34 -31.18 13.68 -21.03
C LEU A 34 -32.37 12.74 -20.78
N GLN A 35 -33.08 12.95 -19.68
CA GLN A 35 -34.54 12.80 -19.62
C GLN A 35 -35.17 14.11 -19.10
N ARG A 36 -36.45 14.34 -19.42
CA ARG A 36 -37.10 15.65 -19.40
C ARG A 36 -38.41 15.59 -18.61
N VAL A 37 -38.50 16.29 -17.49
CA VAL A 37 -39.73 16.49 -16.71
C VAL A 37 -39.89 17.98 -16.37
N ASN A 38 -41.12 18.49 -16.37
CA ASN A 38 -41.41 19.92 -16.37
C ASN A 38 -41.55 20.53 -14.97
N LEU A 39 -41.22 21.83 -14.86
CA LEU A 39 -41.53 22.71 -13.74
C LEU A 39 -43.02 23.11 -13.70
N LEU A 40 -43.56 23.35 -12.50
CA LEU A 40 -44.68 24.25 -12.28
C LEU A 40 -44.42 25.12 -11.05
N ASN A 41 -44.85 26.38 -11.10
CA ASN A 41 -44.34 27.46 -10.26
C ASN A 41 -45.45 28.49 -9.91
N LYS A 42 -45.43 29.06 -8.69
CA LYS A 42 -46.11 30.30 -8.17
C LYS A 42 -46.06 30.25 -6.61
N THR A 43 -46.04 31.34 -5.84
CA THR A 43 -46.73 32.65 -5.94
C THR A 43 -45.83 33.89 -5.60
N LYS A 44 -46.43 35.09 -5.45
CA LYS A 44 -45.76 36.42 -5.35
C LYS A 44 -45.81 37.04 -3.91
N PRO A 45 -44.93 38.01 -3.57
CA PRO A 45 -44.90 38.74 -2.27
C PRO A 45 -45.62 40.12 -2.26
N LYS A 46 -45.73 40.74 -1.08
CA LYS A 46 -46.09 42.18 -0.81
C LYS A 46 -45.37 42.71 0.46
N ILE A 47 -45.38 44.04 0.70
CA ILE A 47 -44.42 44.78 1.58
C ILE A 47 -45.10 45.87 2.47
N ALA A 48 -44.66 46.01 3.74
CA ALA A 48 -44.73 47.17 4.68
C ALA A 48 -43.84 46.84 5.94
N CYS A 49 -43.25 47.69 6.82
CA CYS A 49 -43.28 49.14 7.17
C CYS A 49 -44.43 49.60 8.12
N ALA A 50 -44.28 50.46 9.15
CA ALA A 50 -43.18 50.98 10.03
C ALA A 50 -43.88 51.69 11.26
N ALA A 51 -43.33 52.37 12.30
CA ALA A 51 -42.00 52.78 12.84
C ALA A 51 -42.14 53.26 14.34
N THR A 52 -41.04 53.59 15.06
CA THR A 52 -40.93 54.48 16.27
C THR A 52 -41.68 54.08 17.60
N ASP A 53 -41.32 54.50 18.84
CA ASP A 53 -40.24 55.38 19.38
C ASP A 53 -39.86 55.13 20.89
N ARG A 54 -38.57 55.39 21.22
CA ARG A 54 -37.91 55.98 22.44
C ARG A 54 -38.27 55.64 23.95
N PRO A 55 -37.42 56.01 24.98
CA PRO A 55 -37.00 55.05 26.04
C PRO A 55 -36.99 55.53 27.53
N GLN A 56 -36.63 54.63 28.49
CA GLN A 56 -35.87 54.93 29.73
C GLN A 56 -35.32 53.67 30.47
N GLN A 57 -34.62 53.83 31.61
CA GLN A 57 -33.81 52.86 32.38
C GLN A 57 -34.09 52.97 33.91
N PRO A 58 -33.57 52.10 34.83
CA PRO A 58 -33.16 50.68 34.72
C PRO A 58 -33.62 49.77 35.91
N GLN A 59 -33.37 48.45 35.80
CA GLN A 59 -33.21 47.42 36.88
C GLN A 59 -34.21 47.33 38.06
N GLN A 60 -34.96 46.21 38.13
CA GLN A 60 -34.70 45.15 39.13
C GLN A 60 -35.43 43.80 38.88
N GLN A 61 -34.73 42.71 39.26
CA GLN A 61 -35.16 41.35 39.64
C GLN A 61 -36.17 40.49 38.82
N ARG A 62 -35.65 39.30 38.47
CA ARG A 62 -36.25 37.94 38.51
C ARG A 62 -37.22 37.44 37.43
N ARG A 63 -36.88 36.23 36.95
CA ARG A 63 -37.71 35.18 36.31
C ARG A 63 -38.35 35.51 34.95
N GLU A 64 -37.68 35.10 33.88
CA GLU A 64 -38.35 34.74 32.62
C GLU A 64 -38.22 33.24 32.34
N ARG A 65 -39.34 32.64 31.93
CA ARG A 65 -39.33 31.49 31.00
C ARG A 65 -39.09 32.06 29.60
N ARG A 66 -38.26 31.41 28.78
CA ARG A 66 -38.33 31.60 27.32
C ARG A 66 -38.32 30.26 26.59
N LYS A 67 -39.44 29.92 25.95
CA LYS A 67 -39.40 29.14 24.72
C LYS A 67 -39.10 30.09 23.56
N GLU A 68 -38.30 29.58 22.63
CA GLU A 68 -38.32 29.87 21.19
C GLU A 68 -38.70 31.28 20.69
N SER A 69 -37.75 31.95 20.04
CA SER A 69 -38.06 32.62 18.78
C SER A 69 -36.99 32.25 17.75
N LYS A 70 -37.41 31.83 16.56
CA LYS A 70 -36.51 31.39 15.48
C LYS A 70 -36.04 32.60 14.68
N LYS A 71 -34.74 32.69 14.42
CA LYS A 71 -34.18 33.46 13.30
C LYS A 71 -33.40 32.52 12.39
N SER A 72 -33.92 32.30 11.19
CA SER A 72 -33.21 31.57 10.14
C SER A 72 -32.18 32.48 9.46
N LYS A 73 -30.91 32.08 9.49
CA LYS A 73 -30.06 32.22 8.30
C LYS A 73 -30.38 31.06 7.36
N LYS A 74 -30.18 31.24 6.06
CA LYS A 74 -30.60 30.30 5.02
C LYS A 74 -29.40 29.93 4.16
N SER A 75 -29.16 28.62 4.03
CA SER A 75 -28.27 27.98 3.03
C SER A 75 -26.88 28.62 2.84
N GLU A 76 -25.94 28.21 3.68
CA GLU A 76 -24.57 27.91 3.22
C GLU A 76 -24.57 26.50 2.57
N SER A 77 -23.48 26.13 1.88
CA SER A 77 -23.45 25.00 0.92
C SER A 77 -23.58 23.61 1.57
N GLU A 78 -24.15 22.64 0.84
CA GLU A 78 -24.30 21.26 1.31
C GLU A 78 -22.99 20.44 1.30
N SER A 79 -21.83 21.09 1.11
CA SER A 79 -20.51 20.48 1.01
C SER A 79 -19.87 20.07 2.35
N GLU A 80 -20.32 20.63 3.48
CA GLU A 80 -19.73 20.36 4.81
C GLU A 80 -20.76 19.89 5.85
N LYS A 81 -21.65 18.97 5.45
CA LYS A 81 -22.41 18.18 6.42
C LYS A 81 -21.49 17.14 7.05
N GLY A 82 -20.87 17.50 8.17
CA GLY A 82 -20.06 16.58 8.99
C GLY A 82 -20.81 15.28 9.28
N ILE A 83 -20.12 14.15 9.13
CA ILE A 83 -20.71 12.81 9.25
C ILE A 83 -21.30 12.64 10.66
N ASP A 84 -22.59 12.30 10.74
CA ASP A 84 -23.23 11.91 11.99
C ASP A 84 -23.12 10.38 12.15
N PRO A 85 -22.19 9.84 12.98
CA PRO A 85 -21.88 8.41 13.02
C PRO A 85 -23.03 7.54 13.58
N VAL A 86 -24.12 8.16 14.05
CA VAL A 86 -25.32 7.47 14.56
C VAL A 86 -26.59 7.86 13.81
N GLY A 87 -26.49 8.64 12.73
CA GLY A 87 -27.62 9.00 11.88
C GLY A 87 -28.22 7.81 11.11
N PHE A 88 -27.62 6.62 11.20
CA PHE A 88 -28.23 5.37 10.75
C PHE A 88 -29.19 4.77 11.79
N LEU A 89 -28.97 4.95 13.10
CA LEU A 89 -29.87 4.45 14.14
C LEU A 89 -31.28 5.03 13.98
N ALA A 90 -31.36 6.33 13.74
CA ALA A 90 -32.62 7.04 13.46
C ALA A 90 -33.26 6.69 12.10
N ARG A 91 -32.53 6.00 11.20
CA ARG A 91 -33.07 5.44 9.94
C ARG A 91 -33.52 3.99 10.07
N GLN A 92 -33.30 3.37 11.24
CA GLN A 92 -33.67 1.99 11.59
C GLN A 92 -34.59 1.96 12.83
N ASP A 93 -35.17 3.11 13.21
CA ASP A 93 -36.00 3.33 14.41
C ASP A 93 -35.34 2.94 15.76
N ILE A 94 -34.00 2.86 15.82
CA ILE A 94 -33.25 2.51 17.03
C ILE A 94 -33.04 3.75 17.90
N SER A 95 -33.76 3.83 19.02
CA SER A 95 -33.74 5.00 19.93
C SER A 95 -32.93 4.82 21.22
N HIS A 96 -31.77 4.13 21.19
CA HIS A 96 -30.98 3.81 22.38
C HIS A 96 -29.84 4.82 22.67
N LYS A 97 -29.99 5.65 23.72
CA LYS A 97 -29.10 6.80 23.99
C LYS A 97 -27.66 6.44 24.36
N GLN A 98 -27.45 5.48 25.28
CA GLN A 98 -26.11 5.07 25.71
C GLN A 98 -25.31 4.47 24.54
N PHE A 99 -25.97 3.65 23.71
CA PHE A 99 -25.37 3.06 22.52
C PHE A 99 -25.00 4.13 21.48
N ALA A 100 -25.88 5.11 21.26
CA ALA A 100 -25.55 6.25 20.40
C ALA A 100 -24.35 7.07 20.92
N GLN A 101 -24.21 7.24 22.23
CA GLN A 101 -23.03 7.87 22.83
C GLN A 101 -21.76 7.02 22.61
N PHE A 102 -21.83 5.72 22.88
CA PHE A 102 -20.73 4.76 22.69
C PHE A 102 -20.23 4.69 21.23
N LEU A 103 -21.14 4.75 20.25
CA LEU A 103 -20.78 4.86 18.83
C LEU A 103 -20.13 6.20 18.48
N ARG A 104 -20.57 7.32 19.06
CA ARG A 104 -19.90 8.63 18.90
C ARG A 104 -18.49 8.63 19.47
N GLU A 105 -18.29 8.00 20.64
CA GLU A 105 -16.98 7.85 21.28
C GLU A 105 -16.03 6.98 20.44
N ARG A 106 -16.50 5.84 19.93
CA ARG A 106 -15.73 5.01 18.98
C ARG A 106 -15.37 5.77 17.70
N HIS A 107 -16.31 6.51 17.12
CA HIS A 107 -16.03 7.31 15.92
C HIS A 107 -14.97 8.40 16.19
N LYS A 108 -15.05 9.09 17.34
CA LYS A 108 -13.97 10.01 17.75
C LYS A 108 -12.63 9.28 17.89
N ALA A 109 -12.58 8.16 18.60
CA ALA A 109 -11.33 7.41 18.80
C ALA A 109 -10.73 6.88 17.48
N SER A 110 -11.54 6.55 16.49
CA SER A 110 -11.10 6.20 15.13
C SER A 110 -10.49 7.39 14.38
N LYS A 111 -11.02 8.60 14.56
CA LYS A 111 -10.41 9.82 14.01
C LYS A 111 -9.10 10.17 14.73
N ASP A 112 -9.13 10.16 16.06
CA ASP A 112 -7.95 10.42 16.90
C ASP A 112 -6.80 9.45 16.55
N LEU A 113 -7.08 8.16 16.34
CA LEU A 113 -6.10 7.18 15.87
C LEU A 113 -5.53 7.55 14.49
N LYS A 114 -6.37 7.94 13.52
CA LYS A 114 -5.89 8.36 12.18
C LYS A 114 -5.00 9.60 12.26
N ASP A 115 -5.35 10.55 13.12
CA ASP A 115 -4.56 11.77 13.37
C ASP A 115 -3.20 11.44 14.03
N GLU A 116 -3.10 10.38 14.86
CA GLU A 116 -1.83 9.83 15.33
C GLU A 116 -1.04 9.11 14.23
N LEU A 117 -1.69 8.32 13.37
CA LEU A 117 -1.03 7.60 12.26
C LEU A 117 -0.36 8.55 11.26
N PHE A 118 -0.99 9.70 10.95
CA PHE A 118 -0.43 10.76 10.11
C PHE A 118 0.86 11.38 10.65
N LYS A 119 1.23 11.17 11.92
CA LYS A 119 2.51 11.70 12.47
C LYS A 119 3.73 10.91 12.01
N ARG A 120 3.55 9.64 11.58
CA ARG A 120 4.61 8.76 11.08
C ARG A 120 4.47 8.41 9.59
N ASN A 121 3.34 8.72 8.96
CA ASN A 121 3.02 8.30 7.58
C ASN A 121 2.48 9.48 6.77
N LEU A 122 2.90 9.61 5.51
CA LEU A 122 2.44 10.69 4.62
C LEU A 122 0.95 10.53 4.26
N GLN A 123 0.49 9.30 4.10
CA GLN A 123 -0.91 8.93 3.88
C GLN A 123 -1.26 7.71 4.74
N ILE A 124 -2.48 7.62 5.26
CA ILE A 124 -2.90 6.47 6.11
C ILE A 124 -2.74 5.15 5.35
N LYS A 125 -2.94 5.13 4.03
CA LYS A 125 -2.79 3.93 3.20
C LYS A 125 -1.37 3.37 3.15
N ASP A 126 -0.35 4.16 3.49
CA ASP A 126 1.05 3.73 3.42
C ASP A 126 1.33 2.60 4.44
N ILE A 127 0.58 2.55 5.55
CA ILE A 127 0.64 1.45 6.54
C ILE A 127 0.20 0.08 5.98
N ALA A 128 -0.41 0.06 4.80
CA ALA A 128 -0.80 -1.16 4.10
C ALA A 128 0.26 -1.66 3.09
N TYR A 129 1.33 -0.90 2.86
CA TYR A 129 2.42 -1.23 1.93
C TYR A 129 3.77 -1.44 2.65
N VAL A 130 3.75 -1.59 3.99
CA VAL A 130 4.94 -1.78 4.82
C VAL A 130 5.71 -3.06 4.45
N PHE A 131 5.01 -4.08 3.93
CA PHE A 131 5.62 -5.30 3.39
C PHE A 131 6.55 -5.06 2.19
N GLU A 132 6.49 -3.93 1.50
CA GLU A 132 7.36 -3.60 0.36
C GLU A 132 8.81 -3.28 0.79
N PHE A 133 9.05 -3.08 2.09
CA PHE A 133 10.37 -2.74 2.63
C PHE A 133 10.71 -3.42 3.98
N LEU A 134 9.74 -4.02 4.68
CA LEU A 134 9.99 -4.93 5.81
C LEU A 134 10.12 -6.38 5.33
N GLY A 135 10.96 -7.16 6.00
CA GLY A 135 11.37 -8.49 5.57
C GLY A 135 12.65 -8.45 4.75
N LEU A 136 12.73 -9.25 3.68
CA LEU A 136 13.93 -9.42 2.88
C LEU A 136 13.66 -9.09 1.40
N HIS A 137 14.24 -8.01 0.91
CA HIS A 137 13.95 -7.43 -0.41
C HIS A 137 15.18 -7.35 -1.31
N ARG A 138 14.98 -7.51 -2.62
CA ARG A 138 16.01 -7.26 -3.63
C ARG A 138 15.99 -5.78 -4.01
N HIS A 139 17.08 -5.05 -3.78
CA HIS A 139 17.21 -3.66 -4.19
C HIS A 139 17.78 -3.55 -5.62
N PRO A 140 17.41 -2.53 -6.42
CA PRO A 140 17.96 -2.35 -7.77
C PRO A 140 19.48 -2.18 -7.87
N GLU A 141 20.12 -1.64 -6.84
CA GLU A 141 21.56 -1.40 -6.76
C GLU A 141 22.34 -2.66 -6.36
N HIS A 142 22.01 -3.81 -6.98
CA HIS A 142 22.66 -5.12 -6.83
C HIS A 142 23.00 -5.50 -5.38
N ARG A 143 21.97 -5.47 -4.53
CA ARG A 143 22.06 -5.85 -3.12
C ARG A 143 20.73 -6.40 -2.59
N MET A 144 20.80 -7.10 -1.46
CA MET A 144 19.65 -7.49 -0.64
C MET A 144 19.52 -6.53 0.55
N ASP A 145 18.35 -5.93 0.71
CA ASP A 145 18.01 -5.06 1.82
C ASP A 145 17.08 -5.84 2.77
N PHE A 146 17.51 -6.03 4.02
CA PHE A 146 16.72 -6.68 5.06
C PHE A 146 16.33 -5.66 6.13
N MET A 147 15.05 -5.60 6.50
CA MET A 147 14.58 -4.78 7.62
C MET A 147 13.58 -5.53 8.52
N GLU A 148 13.75 -5.38 9.84
CA GLU A 148 12.93 -6.07 10.84
C GLU A 148 12.71 -5.20 12.09
N TRP A 149 11.54 -5.32 12.73
CA TRP A 149 11.21 -4.57 13.95
C TRP A 149 11.48 -5.42 15.20
N ALA A 150 12.43 -4.97 16.03
CA ALA A 150 12.85 -5.67 17.25
C ALA A 150 13.40 -4.68 18.30
N PRO A 151 12.53 -3.85 18.92
CA PRO A 151 12.96 -2.76 19.81
C PRO A 151 13.71 -3.24 21.06
N GLY A 152 13.41 -4.42 21.60
CA GLY A 152 14.09 -5.02 22.74
C GLY A 152 15.50 -5.58 22.46
N ALA A 153 15.88 -5.72 21.19
CA ALA A 153 17.23 -6.15 20.81
C ALA A 153 18.28 -5.04 21.02
N ARG A 154 19.56 -5.45 21.05
CA ARG A 154 20.75 -4.57 21.08
C ARG A 154 21.68 -4.77 19.87
N TYR A 155 21.39 -5.80 19.07
CA TYR A 155 22.17 -6.27 17.93
C TYR A 155 21.26 -7.14 17.07
N CYS A 156 21.39 -7.02 15.75
CA CYS A 156 20.67 -7.82 14.77
C CYS A 156 21.66 -8.34 13.73
N ALA A 157 21.57 -9.62 13.35
CA ALA A 157 22.34 -10.20 12.28
C ALA A 157 21.48 -11.15 11.43
N LEU A 158 21.68 -11.14 10.11
CA LEU A 158 21.01 -12.07 9.21
C LEU A 158 21.89 -13.31 9.02
N VAL A 159 21.40 -14.47 9.45
CA VAL A 159 22.16 -15.73 9.46
C VAL A 159 21.52 -16.77 8.55
N GLY A 160 22.33 -17.48 7.76
CA GLY A 160 21.83 -18.47 6.82
C GLY A 160 22.91 -19.21 6.05
N ASP A 161 22.49 -20.01 5.08
CA ASP A 161 23.41 -20.82 4.27
C ASP A 161 24.44 -19.98 3.49
N PHE A 162 24.08 -18.74 3.14
CA PHE A 162 24.91 -17.79 2.39
C PHE A 162 26.05 -17.15 3.22
N ASN A 163 26.05 -17.30 4.54
CA ASN A 163 27.11 -16.82 5.43
C ASN A 163 27.53 -17.86 6.50
N GLU A 164 27.38 -19.16 6.18
CA GLU A 164 27.74 -20.28 7.06
C GLU A 164 27.08 -20.20 8.45
N TRP A 165 25.89 -19.59 8.52
CA TRP A 165 25.16 -19.31 9.76
C TRP A 165 25.93 -18.43 10.78
N SER A 166 26.88 -17.63 10.32
CA SER A 166 27.72 -16.78 11.19
C SER A 166 26.95 -15.60 11.79
N PRO A 167 26.76 -15.53 13.13
CA PRO A 167 26.03 -14.46 13.78
C PRO A 167 26.83 -13.15 13.91
N THR A 168 28.07 -13.09 13.38
CA THR A 168 28.89 -11.88 13.36
C THR A 168 29.01 -11.24 11.97
N ALA A 169 28.69 -11.99 10.91
CA ALA A 169 28.54 -11.47 9.56
C ALA A 169 27.19 -10.74 9.40
N ASN A 170 27.08 -9.88 8.38
CA ASN A 170 25.82 -9.28 7.93
C ASN A 170 24.96 -8.74 9.08
N SER A 171 25.52 -7.77 9.84
CA SER A 171 24.96 -7.37 11.13
C SER A 171 24.91 -5.86 11.36
N ALA A 172 23.80 -5.44 11.98
CA ALA A 172 23.53 -4.11 12.46
C ALA A 172 23.67 -4.02 13.98
N ARG A 173 24.14 -2.88 14.49
CA ARG A 173 24.38 -2.67 15.92
C ARG A 173 24.29 -1.21 16.31
N GLU A 174 23.95 -0.96 17.57
CA GLU A 174 23.97 0.37 18.18
C GLU A 174 25.34 1.04 18.00
N GLY A 175 25.36 2.33 17.62
CA GLY A 175 26.59 3.05 17.27
C GLY A 175 27.21 2.67 15.91
N ARG A 176 26.47 1.97 15.04
CA ARG A 176 26.72 1.87 13.59
C ARG A 176 25.41 2.11 12.83
N ILE A 177 25.51 2.32 11.52
CA ILE A 177 24.36 2.30 10.61
C ILE A 177 23.63 0.95 10.75
N GLY A 178 22.30 0.98 10.74
CA GLY A 178 21.45 -0.21 10.77
C GLY A 178 20.49 -0.35 11.96
N ARG A 179 20.35 0.66 12.83
CA ARG A 179 19.26 0.75 13.82
C ARG A 179 18.66 2.16 13.79
N ASP A 180 17.35 2.29 13.91
CA ASP A 180 16.66 3.57 14.08
C ASP A 180 16.13 3.79 15.51
N ASP A 181 15.57 4.98 15.76
CA ASP A 181 15.03 5.39 17.06
C ASP A 181 13.70 4.68 17.43
N TYR A 182 13.01 4.06 16.45
CA TYR A 182 11.76 3.31 16.67
C TYR A 182 12.00 1.80 16.91
N GLY A 183 13.23 1.32 16.75
CA GLY A 183 13.61 -0.08 17.01
C GLY A 183 13.59 -1.00 15.78
N TYR A 184 13.55 -0.42 14.58
CA TYR A 184 13.82 -1.16 13.34
C TYR A 184 15.32 -1.39 13.17
N TRP A 185 15.64 -2.55 12.58
CA TRP A 185 16.99 -3.00 12.27
C TRP A 185 17.13 -3.20 10.78
N PHE A 186 18.13 -2.58 10.16
CA PHE A 186 18.36 -2.57 8.72
C PHE A 186 19.74 -3.12 8.37
N ILE A 187 19.80 -4.10 7.47
CA ILE A 187 21.02 -4.82 7.07
C ILE A 187 21.06 -4.91 5.54
N ILE A 188 22.12 -4.36 4.94
CA ILE A 188 22.43 -4.49 3.51
C ILE A 188 23.38 -5.67 3.30
N LEU A 189 23.17 -6.44 2.23
CA LEU A 189 24.09 -7.45 1.72
C LEU A 189 24.31 -7.26 0.21
N GLU A 190 25.48 -6.78 -0.18
CA GLU A 190 25.84 -6.54 -1.60
C GLU A 190 26.05 -7.85 -2.39
N ASP A 191 25.61 -7.86 -3.65
CA ASP A 191 25.80 -8.99 -4.56
C ASP A 191 27.26 -9.07 -5.03
N LYS A 192 27.81 -10.29 -5.01
CA LYS A 192 29.24 -10.49 -5.25
C LYS A 192 29.54 -10.49 -6.75
N LEU A 193 30.24 -9.46 -7.23
CA LEU A 193 30.84 -9.42 -8.56
C LEU A 193 31.76 -10.64 -8.75
N ARG A 194 31.77 -11.24 -9.94
CA ARG A 194 32.57 -12.43 -10.26
C ARG A 194 33.98 -12.07 -10.71
N ASP A 195 34.91 -13.00 -10.53
CA ASP A 195 36.33 -12.80 -10.89
C ASP A 195 36.51 -12.43 -12.37
N GLY A 196 37.13 -11.28 -12.62
CA GLY A 196 37.41 -10.77 -13.97
C GLY A 196 36.37 -9.79 -14.54
N GLU A 197 35.20 -9.68 -13.92
CA GLU A 197 34.18 -8.69 -14.30
C GLU A 197 34.50 -7.29 -13.72
N LYS A 198 33.92 -6.24 -14.30
CA LYS A 198 33.91 -4.87 -13.76
C LYS A 198 32.55 -4.55 -13.14
N PRO A 199 32.43 -3.79 -12.05
CA PRO A 199 31.12 -3.35 -11.55
C PRO A 199 30.38 -2.51 -12.61
N ASP A 200 29.05 -2.49 -12.57
CA ASP A 200 28.26 -1.55 -13.36
C ASP A 200 28.41 -0.12 -12.81
N GLU A 201 28.78 0.82 -13.68
CA GLU A 201 29.03 2.23 -13.31
C GLU A 201 27.73 3.03 -13.12
N LEU A 202 26.60 2.51 -13.62
CA LEU A 202 25.25 3.09 -13.49
C LEU A 202 24.20 2.01 -13.20
N TYR A 203 23.67 1.95 -11.98
CA TYR A 203 22.62 1.02 -11.58
C TYR A 203 21.23 1.29 -12.22
N PHE A 204 21.08 2.42 -12.93
CA PHE A 204 19.84 2.83 -13.58
C PHE A 204 19.97 2.88 -15.10
N GLN A 205 19.77 1.74 -15.76
CA GLN A 205 19.49 1.70 -17.21
C GLN A 205 17.98 1.54 -17.45
N GLN A 206 17.28 2.68 -17.56
CA GLN A 206 15.98 2.74 -18.22
C GLN A 206 16.21 2.66 -19.74
N TYR A 207 15.92 1.52 -20.37
CA TYR A 207 15.98 1.40 -21.82
C TYR A 207 14.63 1.64 -22.49
N ASN A 208 14.66 2.48 -23.53
CA ASN A 208 13.49 2.84 -24.34
C ASN A 208 13.16 1.75 -25.37
N TYR A 209 11.90 1.30 -25.38
CA TYR A 209 11.23 0.80 -26.59
C TYR A 209 10.38 1.91 -27.26
N VAL A 210 10.74 3.17 -27.02
CA VAL A 210 9.98 4.37 -27.42
C VAL A 210 10.55 4.99 -28.69
N ASP A 211 11.88 4.99 -28.86
CA ASP A 211 12.53 5.73 -29.95
C ASP A 211 12.35 5.05 -31.33
N ASP A 212 12.04 3.75 -31.36
CA ASP A 212 11.61 3.03 -32.57
C ASP A 212 10.10 3.17 -32.85
N TYR A 213 9.35 3.86 -31.99
CA TYR A 213 7.95 4.23 -32.22
C TYR A 213 7.80 5.68 -32.68
N ASP A 214 8.68 6.58 -32.23
CA ASP A 214 8.73 7.98 -32.72
C ASP A 214 9.56 8.10 -34.05
N LYS A 215 10.37 7.10 -34.42
CA LYS A 215 10.84 6.89 -35.80
C LYS A 215 9.73 6.25 -36.64
N GLY A 216 9.04 7.02 -37.46
CA GLY A 216 7.81 6.62 -38.18
C GLY A 216 7.92 5.56 -39.30
N ASP A 217 8.93 4.68 -39.30
CA ASP A 217 9.16 3.65 -40.32
C ASP A 217 9.03 2.23 -39.73
N GLY A 218 7.79 1.72 -39.60
CA GLY A 218 7.57 0.31 -39.25
C GLY A 218 6.12 -0.11 -39.04
N ASP A 219 5.64 -1.08 -39.84
CA ASP A 219 4.36 -1.78 -39.64
C ASP A 219 4.39 -2.80 -38.47
N VAL A 220 5.14 -2.51 -37.40
CA VAL A 220 5.42 -3.45 -36.29
C VAL A 220 4.38 -3.27 -35.18
N SER A 221 3.65 -4.34 -34.87
CA SER A 221 2.67 -4.32 -33.77
C SER A 221 3.36 -4.24 -32.39
N ILE A 222 2.68 -3.68 -31.39
CA ILE A 222 3.25 -3.55 -30.04
C ILE A 222 3.56 -4.91 -29.40
N ASP A 223 2.76 -5.94 -29.73
CA ASP A 223 3.00 -7.32 -29.31
C ASP A 223 4.27 -7.91 -29.96
N GLU A 224 4.59 -7.50 -31.18
CA GLU A 224 5.80 -7.91 -31.90
C GLU A 224 7.05 -7.14 -31.44
N ILE A 225 6.90 -5.89 -30.98
CA ILE A 225 7.94 -5.18 -30.22
C ILE A 225 8.22 -5.91 -28.90
N PHE A 226 7.18 -6.28 -28.12
CA PHE A 226 7.36 -7.08 -26.90
C PHE A 226 7.95 -8.47 -27.18
N LYS A 227 7.68 -9.06 -28.34
CA LYS A 227 8.31 -10.31 -28.77
C LYS A 227 9.79 -10.14 -29.08
N ARG A 228 10.18 -9.16 -29.91
CA ARG A 228 11.60 -8.79 -30.14
C ARG A 228 12.34 -8.51 -28.84
N ALA A 229 11.72 -7.75 -27.94
CA ALA A 229 12.23 -7.48 -26.60
C ALA A 229 12.51 -8.76 -25.78
N ASN A 230 11.81 -9.85 -26.04
CA ASN A 230 12.05 -11.17 -25.44
C ASN A 230 12.99 -12.09 -26.25
N ASP A 231 13.17 -11.84 -27.55
CA ASP A 231 13.91 -12.73 -28.47
C ASP A 231 15.33 -12.22 -28.86
N GLU A 232 15.52 -10.93 -29.18
CA GLU A 232 16.77 -10.41 -29.80
C GLU A 232 17.90 -10.06 -28.78
N TYR A 233 19.17 -10.15 -29.20
CA TYR A 233 20.36 -10.10 -28.33
C TYR A 233 20.90 -8.67 -28.13
N TRP A 234 21.75 -8.44 -27.11
CA TRP A 234 22.59 -7.24 -26.98
C TRP A 234 24.05 -7.64 -26.84
N GLU A 235 24.93 -7.03 -27.65
CA GLU A 235 26.37 -7.24 -27.58
C GLU A 235 27.05 -6.17 -26.71
N PRO A 236 27.98 -6.53 -25.80
CA PRO A 236 28.67 -5.54 -24.97
C PRO A 236 29.54 -4.57 -25.78
N GLY A 237 29.05 -3.35 -25.99
CA GLY A 237 29.79 -2.27 -26.66
C GLY A 237 28.96 -1.10 -27.17
N GLU A 238 27.64 -1.25 -27.32
CA GLU A 238 26.76 -0.15 -27.73
C GLU A 238 26.41 0.76 -26.55
N ASP A 239 27.28 1.75 -26.31
CA ASP A 239 27.19 2.73 -25.23
C ASP A 239 26.66 4.08 -25.75
N THR A 240 25.37 4.35 -25.56
CA THR A 240 24.72 5.62 -25.91
C THR A 240 24.13 6.30 -24.67
N PHE A 241 24.89 7.27 -24.15
CA PHE A 241 24.53 8.05 -22.97
C PHE A 241 23.14 8.72 -23.09
N VAL A 242 22.23 8.37 -22.19
CA VAL A 242 20.99 9.13 -21.98
C VAL A 242 21.27 10.22 -20.96
N ASN A 243 21.38 11.47 -21.44
CA ASN A 243 21.70 12.63 -20.61
C ASN A 243 20.73 12.78 -19.43
N HIS A 244 21.25 13.02 -18.23
CA HIS A 244 20.49 13.13 -16.99
C HIS A 244 19.50 14.33 -17.01
N ARG A 245 18.40 14.27 -16.22
CA ARG A 245 17.33 15.28 -16.25
C ARG A 245 17.77 16.72 -15.97
N PHE A 246 18.90 16.89 -15.28
CA PHE A 246 19.52 18.19 -15.01
C PHE A 246 20.77 18.45 -15.87
N GLU A 247 21.17 17.52 -16.72
CA GLU A 247 22.34 17.64 -17.58
C GLU A 247 22.11 18.57 -18.76
N VAL A 248 20.89 18.65 -19.31
CA VAL A 248 20.56 19.69 -20.31
C VAL A 248 20.59 21.09 -19.68
N PRO A 249 19.95 21.35 -18.51
CA PRO A 249 20.20 22.57 -17.74
C PRO A 249 21.68 22.83 -17.39
N ALA A 250 22.44 21.81 -16.98
CA ALA A 250 23.84 21.95 -16.60
C ALA A 250 24.75 22.24 -17.80
N LYS A 251 24.53 21.60 -18.96
CA LYS A 251 25.23 21.89 -20.21
C LYS A 251 24.87 23.28 -20.76
N LEU A 252 23.63 23.72 -20.62
CA LEU A 252 23.24 25.10 -20.95
C LEU A 252 23.90 26.12 -20.01
N TYR A 253 23.97 25.81 -18.71
CA TYR A 253 24.68 26.62 -17.72
C TYR A 253 26.20 26.66 -18.01
N GLU A 254 26.82 25.52 -18.30
CA GLU A 254 28.22 25.39 -18.71
C GLU A 254 28.52 26.13 -20.04
N GLN A 255 27.58 26.17 -20.98
CA GLN A 255 27.71 26.95 -22.22
C GLN A 255 27.59 28.46 -21.99
N LEU A 256 26.73 28.90 -21.05
CA LEU A 256 26.52 30.33 -20.75
C LEU A 256 27.59 30.90 -19.82
N PHE A 257 28.05 30.12 -18.83
CA PHE A 257 28.94 30.56 -17.74
C PHE A 257 30.32 29.88 -17.73
N GLY A 258 30.52 28.80 -18.50
CA GLY A 258 31.75 28.02 -18.55
C GLY A 258 31.77 26.81 -17.60
N PRO A 259 32.76 25.91 -17.74
CA PRO A 259 32.92 24.71 -16.90
C PRO A 259 33.23 25.01 -15.43
N ASN A 260 33.58 26.27 -15.11
CA ASN A 260 33.71 26.81 -13.76
C ASN A 260 32.82 28.06 -13.62
N GLY A 261 31.55 27.98 -14.03
CA GLY A 261 30.55 29.02 -13.76
C GLY A 261 30.41 29.32 -12.26
N PRO A 262 29.86 30.48 -11.87
CA PRO A 262 29.96 30.99 -10.49
C PRO A 262 29.35 30.03 -9.47
N GLN A 263 30.12 29.70 -8.44
CA GLN A 263 29.78 28.74 -7.39
C GLN A 263 29.19 29.40 -6.13
N THR A 264 29.27 30.73 -6.02
CA THR A 264 28.80 31.51 -4.88
C THR A 264 27.97 32.72 -5.32
N GLU A 265 27.14 33.26 -4.42
CA GLU A 265 26.38 34.50 -4.68
C GLU A 265 27.32 35.72 -4.84
N GLU A 266 28.47 35.72 -4.16
CA GLU A 266 29.50 36.77 -4.26
C GLU A 266 30.18 36.77 -5.65
N GLU A 267 30.49 35.59 -6.21
CA GLU A 267 30.97 35.44 -7.60
C GLU A 267 29.91 35.84 -8.65
N LEU A 268 28.62 35.79 -8.30
CA LEU A 268 27.52 36.24 -9.15
C LEU A 268 27.37 37.78 -9.17
N GLU A 269 27.71 38.48 -8.09
CA GLU A 269 27.71 39.95 -8.05
C GLU A 269 28.88 40.56 -8.86
N GLU A 270 30.02 39.87 -8.98
CA GLU A 270 31.14 40.32 -9.83
C GLU A 270 30.86 40.18 -11.34
N ILE A 271 29.91 39.33 -11.74
CA ILE A 271 29.48 39.17 -13.14
C ILE A 271 28.43 40.26 -13.47
N PRO A 272 28.68 41.17 -14.44
CA PRO A 272 27.69 42.18 -14.78
C PRO A 272 26.38 41.55 -15.27
N LEU A 273 25.26 41.86 -14.62
CA LEU A 273 23.91 41.34 -14.94
C LEU A 273 23.52 41.44 -16.43
N LEU A 274 24.07 42.41 -17.17
CA LEU A 274 23.88 42.57 -18.62
C LEU A 274 24.58 41.48 -19.47
N ASP A 275 25.67 40.88 -18.99
CA ASP A 275 26.49 39.93 -19.77
C ASP A 275 25.75 38.58 -19.94
N ALA A 276 25.23 38.01 -18.85
CA ALA A 276 24.43 36.79 -18.91
C ALA A 276 23.18 36.94 -19.80
N GLU A 277 22.49 38.08 -19.70
CA GLU A 277 21.34 38.41 -20.56
C GLU A 277 21.74 38.53 -22.04
N THR A 278 22.92 39.08 -22.32
CA THR A 278 23.47 39.23 -23.68
C THR A 278 23.86 37.89 -24.28
N ARG A 279 24.57 37.03 -23.53
CA ARG A 279 24.97 35.67 -23.96
C ARG A 279 23.76 34.80 -24.27
N TYR A 280 22.73 34.84 -23.41
CA TYR A 280 21.51 34.06 -23.65
C TYR A 280 20.76 34.53 -24.90
N LYS A 281 20.68 35.84 -25.16
CA LYS A 281 20.10 36.40 -26.39
C LYS A 281 20.90 36.03 -27.64
N GLN A 282 22.23 36.00 -27.55
CA GLN A 282 23.10 35.54 -28.65
C GLN A 282 22.87 34.06 -28.97
N TRP A 283 22.90 33.19 -27.96
CA TRP A 283 22.65 31.75 -28.11
C TRP A 283 21.28 31.48 -28.77
N LYS A 284 20.22 32.20 -28.36
CA LYS A 284 18.87 32.04 -28.92
C LYS A 284 18.71 32.57 -30.35
N GLU A 285 19.55 33.51 -30.77
CA GLU A 285 19.62 34.02 -32.16
C GLU A 285 20.46 33.10 -33.06
N GLU A 286 21.47 32.40 -32.52
CA GLU A 286 22.28 31.40 -33.22
C GLU A 286 21.47 30.12 -33.52
N HIS A 287 20.66 29.65 -32.58
CA HIS A 287 19.90 28.38 -32.68
C HIS A 287 18.45 28.57 -33.17
N LYS A 288 18.08 29.76 -33.67
CA LYS A 288 16.69 30.10 -34.07
C LYS A 288 16.14 29.28 -35.24
N ASP A 289 17.02 28.75 -36.09
CA ASP A 289 16.71 28.01 -37.32
C ASP A 289 16.80 26.48 -37.12
N ASP A 290 17.11 26.01 -35.90
CA ASP A 290 17.15 24.59 -35.56
C ASP A 290 15.76 23.93 -35.50
N LEU A 291 15.73 22.62 -35.73
CA LEU A 291 14.51 21.83 -35.59
C LEU A 291 14.04 21.82 -34.12
N PRO A 292 12.71 21.91 -33.84
CA PRO A 292 12.18 21.87 -32.48
C PRO A 292 12.51 20.60 -31.66
N SER A 293 12.99 19.53 -32.31
CA SER A 293 13.53 18.32 -31.68
C SER A 293 14.93 18.50 -31.09
N ASN A 294 15.68 19.48 -31.58
CA ASN A 294 17.08 19.73 -31.24
C ASN A 294 17.21 20.83 -30.17
N LEU A 295 16.16 21.65 -30.00
CA LEU A 295 16.08 22.67 -28.96
C LEU A 295 15.71 22.05 -27.60
N PRO A 296 16.22 22.57 -26.47
CA PRO A 296 15.82 22.11 -25.15
C PRO A 296 14.31 22.26 -24.90
N PRO A 297 13.62 21.28 -24.28
CA PRO A 297 12.19 21.34 -23.94
C PRO A 297 11.89 22.23 -22.71
N CYS A 298 12.79 23.19 -22.45
CA CYS A 298 12.93 23.97 -21.23
C CYS A 298 13.39 25.37 -21.63
N ASP A 299 12.58 26.39 -21.34
CA ASP A 299 12.91 27.78 -21.66
C ASP A 299 13.27 28.59 -20.40
N VAL A 300 14.19 29.54 -20.54
CA VAL A 300 14.65 30.45 -19.48
C VAL A 300 13.92 31.77 -19.63
N ILE A 301 13.20 32.18 -18.57
CA ILE A 301 12.47 33.45 -18.57
C ILE A 301 13.38 34.58 -18.09
N HIS A 302 13.17 35.77 -18.63
CA HIS A 302 13.65 37.02 -18.07
C HIS A 302 12.48 38.02 -18.03
N ASP A 303 11.61 37.90 -17.02
CA ASP A 303 10.41 38.75 -16.86
C ASP A 303 10.71 40.13 -16.20
N GLY A 304 11.99 40.45 -16.02
CA GLY A 304 12.47 41.72 -15.49
C GLY A 304 12.65 41.76 -13.96
N LYS A 305 12.49 40.62 -13.28
CA LYS A 305 12.93 40.45 -11.88
C LYS A 305 14.38 40.02 -11.79
N GLU A 306 15.01 40.44 -10.69
CA GLU A 306 16.26 39.90 -10.19
C GLU A 306 16.20 38.36 -10.14
N TYR A 307 17.26 37.69 -10.59
CA TYR A 307 17.41 36.22 -10.61
C TYR A 307 16.39 35.41 -11.45
N ASP A 308 15.51 36.02 -12.25
CA ASP A 308 14.51 35.26 -13.05
C ASP A 308 15.16 34.35 -14.10
N ILE A 309 16.41 34.59 -14.52
CA ILE A 309 17.17 33.73 -15.45
C ILE A 309 17.46 32.31 -14.94
N PHE A 310 17.26 32.03 -13.64
CA PHE A 310 17.35 30.68 -13.09
C PHE A 310 16.00 29.92 -13.11
N ARG A 311 14.93 30.59 -13.56
CA ARG A 311 13.57 30.07 -13.59
C ARG A 311 13.27 29.38 -14.93
N VAL A 312 13.69 28.13 -15.02
CA VAL A 312 13.34 27.25 -16.13
C VAL A 312 11.84 26.92 -16.09
N ILE A 313 11.12 27.19 -17.18
CA ILE A 313 9.79 26.60 -17.43
C ILE A 313 9.94 25.40 -18.34
N SER A 314 9.48 24.24 -17.86
CA SER A 314 9.22 23.05 -18.66
C SER A 314 7.82 23.12 -19.29
N ASP A 315 7.67 22.62 -20.51
CA ASP A 315 6.39 22.58 -21.21
C ASP A 315 5.32 21.79 -20.42
N PRO A 316 4.18 22.39 -20.05
CA PRO A 316 3.10 21.68 -19.36
C PRO A 316 2.56 20.47 -20.13
N VAL A 317 2.56 20.50 -21.47
CA VAL A 317 2.09 19.37 -22.30
C VAL A 317 3.08 18.20 -22.22
N TRP A 318 4.39 18.48 -22.28
CA TRP A 318 5.45 17.51 -22.02
C TRP A 318 5.38 16.95 -20.60
N VAL A 319 5.14 17.78 -19.57
CA VAL A 319 5.00 17.33 -18.18
C VAL A 319 3.76 16.42 -17.98
N GLU A 320 2.63 16.72 -18.62
CA GLU A 320 1.48 15.79 -18.63
C GLU A 320 1.78 14.52 -19.44
N LYS A 321 2.47 14.60 -20.58
CA LYS A 321 2.89 13.44 -21.39
C LYS A 321 3.85 12.52 -20.61
N ILE A 322 4.73 13.07 -19.78
CA ILE A 322 5.58 12.31 -18.84
C ILE A 322 4.75 11.68 -17.72
N ARG A 323 3.86 12.43 -17.07
CA ARG A 323 3.00 11.91 -15.97
C ARG A 323 1.97 10.87 -16.43
N ALA A 324 1.58 10.91 -17.71
CA ALA A 324 0.66 9.94 -18.32
C ALA A 324 1.37 8.65 -18.79
N LYS A 325 2.69 8.68 -18.99
CA LYS A 325 3.48 7.44 -19.14
C LYS A 325 3.50 6.72 -17.79
N LYS A 326 3.05 5.46 -17.75
CA LYS A 326 3.38 4.58 -16.62
C LYS A 326 4.91 4.49 -16.50
N PRO A 327 5.48 4.40 -15.28
CA PRO A 327 6.92 4.23 -15.13
C PRO A 327 7.36 2.95 -15.88
N PRO A 328 8.48 2.98 -16.62
CA PRO A 328 9.03 1.78 -17.21
C PRO A 328 9.43 0.81 -16.10
N ILE A 329 9.02 -0.44 -16.27
CA ILE A 329 9.38 -1.58 -15.42
C ILE A 329 10.91 -1.63 -15.21
N PRO A 330 11.41 -1.88 -13.99
CA PRO A 330 12.85 -2.03 -13.75
C PRO A 330 13.42 -3.18 -14.58
N TYR A 331 14.18 -2.82 -15.61
CA TYR A 331 14.56 -3.67 -16.76
C TYR A 331 15.19 -5.02 -16.39
N TRP A 332 15.95 -5.08 -15.29
CA TRP A 332 16.63 -6.31 -14.84
C TRP A 332 15.78 -7.17 -13.88
N PHE A 333 14.70 -6.61 -13.30
CA PHE A 333 13.88 -7.23 -12.25
C PHE A 333 12.86 -8.20 -12.86
N GLU A 334 12.11 -7.76 -13.87
CA GLU A 334 11.01 -8.53 -14.47
C GLU A 334 11.41 -9.24 -15.79
N ILE A 335 12.47 -8.79 -16.47
CA ILE A 335 12.84 -9.34 -17.78
C ILE A 335 13.91 -10.42 -17.64
N ARG A 336 13.55 -11.63 -18.09
CA ARG A 336 14.39 -12.84 -18.14
C ARG A 336 15.79 -12.61 -18.70
N LYS A 337 15.96 -11.71 -19.68
CA LYS A 337 17.27 -11.32 -20.24
C LYS A 337 18.14 -10.61 -19.21
N GLY A 338 17.60 -9.60 -18.51
CA GLY A 338 18.33 -8.80 -17.53
C GLY A 338 18.81 -9.64 -16.36
N ARG A 339 17.94 -10.45 -15.73
CA ARG A 339 18.36 -11.38 -14.66
C ARG A 339 19.41 -12.39 -15.13
N ARG A 340 19.32 -12.90 -16.36
CA ARG A 340 20.34 -13.82 -16.93
C ARG A 340 21.66 -13.14 -17.25
N ALA A 341 21.66 -11.87 -17.69
CA ALA A 341 22.88 -11.08 -17.89
C ALA A 341 23.55 -10.80 -16.54
N TRP A 342 22.78 -10.30 -15.57
CA TRP A 342 23.23 -10.07 -14.20
C TRP A 342 23.79 -11.35 -13.55
N LEU A 343 23.13 -12.51 -13.69
CA LEU A 343 23.62 -13.79 -13.16
C LEU A 343 24.95 -14.28 -13.80
N LYS A 344 25.34 -13.80 -14.99
CA LYS A 344 26.69 -14.07 -15.55
C LYS A 344 27.78 -13.29 -14.84
N LYS A 345 27.45 -12.10 -14.34
CA LYS A 345 28.37 -11.04 -13.88
C LYS A 345 28.48 -10.97 -12.35
N TYR A 346 27.35 -11.16 -11.68
CA TYR A 346 27.20 -11.17 -10.23
C TYR A 346 26.78 -12.56 -9.73
N THR A 347 26.93 -12.75 -8.42
CA THR A 347 26.42 -13.88 -7.65
C THR A 347 25.52 -13.32 -6.54
N PRO A 348 24.28 -13.82 -6.37
CA PRO A 348 23.38 -13.33 -5.33
C PRO A 348 24.02 -13.36 -3.93
N ALA A 349 23.90 -12.25 -3.19
CA ALA A 349 24.26 -12.16 -1.78
C ALA A 349 23.51 -13.20 -0.94
N ILE A 350 22.22 -13.39 -1.27
CA ILE A 350 21.37 -14.48 -0.80
C ILE A 350 20.77 -15.16 -2.04
N PRO A 351 21.22 -16.37 -2.40
CA PRO A 351 20.61 -17.17 -3.47
C PRO A 351 19.18 -17.61 -3.11
N HIS A 352 18.31 -17.71 -4.12
CA HIS A 352 16.99 -18.35 -3.98
C HIS A 352 17.11 -19.75 -3.35
N LEU A 353 16.14 -20.11 -2.51
CA LEU A 353 16.10 -21.33 -1.68
C LEU A 353 17.14 -21.39 -0.55
N SER A 354 17.98 -20.36 -0.36
CA SER A 354 18.83 -20.26 0.84
C SER A 354 17.95 -20.24 2.09
N ARG A 355 18.32 -21.04 3.09
CA ARG A 355 17.65 -21.03 4.39
C ARG A 355 18.24 -19.92 5.24
N TYR A 356 17.40 -19.19 5.97
CA TYR A 356 17.82 -18.06 6.79
C TYR A 356 16.97 -17.85 8.04
N ARG A 357 17.54 -17.11 9.00
CA ARG A 357 16.96 -16.66 10.26
C ARG A 357 17.51 -15.28 10.61
N VAL A 358 16.84 -14.59 11.53
CA VAL A 358 17.42 -13.42 12.20
C VAL A 358 17.97 -13.85 13.57
N TYR A 359 19.19 -13.39 13.86
CA TYR A 359 19.86 -13.53 15.15
C TYR A 359 19.78 -12.20 15.89
N PHE A 360 19.35 -12.23 17.16
CA PHE A 360 19.34 -11.06 18.03
C PHE A 360 20.20 -11.29 19.26
N ASN A 361 20.93 -10.26 19.70
CA ASN A 361 21.48 -10.22 21.06
C ASN A 361 20.61 -9.30 21.92
N THR A 362 20.09 -9.82 23.02
CA THR A 362 19.09 -9.17 23.88
C THR A 362 19.66 -8.92 25.28
N PRO A 363 18.99 -8.15 26.15
CA PRO A 363 19.38 -8.04 27.57
C PRO A 363 19.47 -9.38 28.31
N ASN A 364 18.73 -10.40 27.84
CA ASN A 364 18.63 -11.72 28.46
C ASN A 364 19.60 -12.76 27.83
N GLY A 365 20.30 -12.41 26.74
CA GLY A 365 21.20 -13.30 26.00
C GLY A 365 20.92 -13.35 24.49
N PRO A 366 21.65 -14.19 23.74
CA PRO A 366 21.46 -14.38 22.32
C PRO A 366 20.26 -15.27 22.02
N LEU A 367 19.57 -15.00 20.91
CA LEU A 367 18.47 -15.83 20.41
C LEU A 367 18.37 -15.75 18.88
N GLU A 368 17.62 -16.69 18.30
CA GLU A 368 17.33 -16.75 16.87
C GLU A 368 15.83 -16.91 16.63
N ARG A 369 15.36 -16.35 15.51
CA ARG A 369 13.97 -16.33 15.07
C ARG A 369 13.86 -16.57 13.57
N VAL A 370 12.75 -17.15 13.13
CA VAL A 370 12.23 -16.92 11.78
C VAL A 370 11.73 -15.46 11.72
N PRO A 371 12.16 -14.63 10.75
CA PRO A 371 11.72 -13.23 10.66
C PRO A 371 10.20 -13.08 10.55
N ALA A 372 9.64 -12.03 11.16
CA ALA A 372 8.19 -11.82 11.26
C ALA A 372 7.51 -11.66 9.89
N TRP A 373 8.28 -11.16 8.91
CA TRP A 373 7.85 -10.87 7.55
C TRP A 373 8.30 -11.95 6.54
N ALA A 374 8.70 -13.14 7.01
CA ALA A 374 9.10 -14.23 6.13
C ALA A 374 7.93 -14.70 5.24
N THR A 375 8.15 -14.71 3.93
CA THR A 375 7.14 -15.04 2.90
C THR A 375 7.04 -16.53 2.56
N TYR A 376 8.07 -17.31 2.92
CA TYR A 376 8.06 -18.77 2.85
C TYR A 376 8.92 -19.34 3.99
N VAL A 377 8.37 -20.31 4.72
CA VAL A 377 8.94 -20.83 5.98
C VAL A 377 8.80 -22.34 6.01
N GLN A 378 9.86 -23.03 6.43
CA GLN A 378 9.80 -24.44 6.80
C GLN A 378 9.64 -24.55 8.33
N PRO A 379 8.48 -24.97 8.85
CA PRO A 379 8.31 -25.25 10.27
C PRO A 379 9.12 -26.50 10.69
N ASP A 380 9.32 -26.67 12.00
CA ASP A 380 10.17 -27.73 12.53
C ASP A 380 9.60 -29.13 12.25
N ALA A 381 10.45 -29.98 11.67
CA ALA A 381 10.13 -31.35 11.27
C ALA A 381 11.33 -32.27 11.55
N ASP A 382 11.05 -33.49 12.00
CA ASP A 382 12.05 -34.55 12.28
C ASP A 382 13.24 -34.10 13.16
N GLY A 383 12.99 -33.19 14.12
CA GLY A 383 14.02 -32.64 15.01
C GLY A 383 14.91 -31.55 14.40
N LYS A 384 14.64 -31.11 13.17
CA LYS A 384 15.33 -29.97 12.54
C LYS A 384 14.79 -28.66 13.10
N GLN A 385 15.68 -27.67 13.26
CA GLN A 385 15.26 -26.29 13.56
C GLN A 385 14.46 -25.70 12.38
N PRO A 386 13.47 -24.83 12.65
CA PRO A 386 12.70 -24.15 11.60
C PRO A 386 13.53 -23.01 10.99
N PHE A 387 13.18 -22.59 9.77
CA PHE A 387 13.87 -21.52 9.05
C PHE A 387 12.97 -20.87 7.99
N ALA A 388 13.24 -19.60 7.68
CA ALA A 388 12.72 -18.99 6.46
C ALA A 388 13.50 -19.52 5.25
N ILE A 389 12.87 -19.52 4.07
CA ILE A 389 13.47 -19.90 2.79
C ILE A 389 13.38 -18.68 1.87
N HIS A 390 14.49 -18.28 1.24
CA HIS A 390 14.50 -17.10 0.36
C HIS A 390 13.72 -17.36 -0.94
N TRP A 391 12.48 -16.87 -1.01
CA TRP A 391 11.58 -17.06 -2.16
C TRP A 391 11.69 -15.93 -3.18
N GLU A 392 12.79 -15.94 -3.94
CA GLU A 392 13.03 -15.09 -5.10
C GLU A 392 13.19 -15.95 -6.37
N PRO A 393 12.10 -16.54 -6.90
CA PRO A 393 12.15 -17.32 -8.13
C PRO A 393 12.64 -16.43 -9.29
N PRO A 394 13.52 -16.93 -10.18
CA PRO A 394 14.01 -16.13 -11.30
C PRO A 394 12.87 -15.82 -12.30
N PRO A 395 12.92 -14.74 -13.11
CA PRO A 395 11.80 -14.31 -13.96
C PRO A 395 11.32 -15.30 -15.04
N GLU A 396 12.09 -16.35 -15.33
CA GLU A 396 11.63 -17.52 -16.11
C GLU A 396 10.70 -18.49 -15.35
N CYS A 397 10.77 -18.52 -14.02
CA CYS A 397 9.99 -19.39 -13.15
C CYS A 397 8.94 -18.62 -12.32
N ALA A 398 9.14 -17.31 -12.13
CA ALA A 398 8.21 -16.44 -11.40
C ALA A 398 6.80 -16.53 -11.97
N TYR A 399 5.80 -16.67 -11.10
CA TYR A 399 4.43 -16.94 -11.51
C TYR A 399 3.83 -15.81 -12.35
N LYS A 400 3.09 -16.18 -13.41
CA LYS A 400 2.37 -15.25 -14.28
C LYS A 400 0.90 -15.58 -14.27
N TRP A 401 0.09 -14.63 -13.80
CA TRP A 401 -1.36 -14.69 -13.77
C TRP A 401 -1.95 -14.71 -15.17
N ASN A 402 -2.83 -15.67 -15.46
CA ASN A 402 -3.41 -15.90 -16.78
C ASN A 402 -4.88 -15.46 -16.84
N ASN A 403 -5.56 -15.44 -15.69
CA ASN A 403 -6.96 -15.07 -15.56
C ASN A 403 -7.10 -13.71 -14.85
N THR A 404 -8.31 -13.17 -14.85
CA THR A 404 -8.65 -11.93 -14.14
C THR A 404 -9.68 -12.22 -13.06
N ARG A 405 -9.53 -11.57 -11.89
CA ARG A 405 -10.46 -11.63 -10.76
C ARG A 405 -11.94 -11.68 -11.18
N PRO A 406 -12.74 -12.65 -10.70
CA PRO A 406 -14.15 -12.76 -11.02
C PRO A 406 -14.96 -11.53 -10.60
N LYS A 407 -16.04 -11.24 -11.33
CA LYS A 407 -16.97 -10.16 -10.95
C LYS A 407 -17.76 -10.58 -9.71
N VAL A 408 -17.77 -9.72 -8.68
CA VAL A 408 -18.52 -9.92 -7.44
C VAL A 408 -19.98 -10.30 -7.72
N PRO A 409 -20.45 -11.47 -7.29
CA PRO A 409 -21.81 -11.92 -7.54
C PRO A 409 -22.80 -11.26 -6.58
N LYS A 410 -24.08 -11.15 -7.00
CA LYS A 410 -25.16 -10.61 -6.15
C LYS A 410 -25.42 -11.41 -4.86
N SER A 411 -24.95 -12.65 -4.80
CA SER A 411 -25.09 -13.54 -3.63
C SER A 411 -23.96 -14.56 -3.64
N LEU A 412 -23.37 -14.78 -2.47
CA LEU A 412 -22.29 -15.74 -2.28
C LEU A 412 -22.88 -17.14 -2.00
N ARG A 413 -22.25 -18.15 -2.60
CA ARG A 413 -22.37 -19.58 -2.27
C ARG A 413 -20.94 -20.04 -2.09
N ILE A 414 -20.54 -20.10 -0.82
CA ILE A 414 -19.16 -20.30 -0.37
C ILE A 414 -18.95 -21.78 -0.08
N TYR A 415 -17.90 -22.38 -0.66
CA TYR A 415 -17.45 -23.72 -0.32
C TYR A 415 -16.30 -23.60 0.68
N GLU A 416 -16.54 -23.97 1.94
CA GLU A 416 -15.51 -23.99 2.98
C GLU A 416 -14.62 -25.22 2.82
N CYS A 417 -13.31 -25.04 2.88
CA CYS A 417 -12.35 -26.09 2.56
C CYS A 417 -10.96 -25.87 3.18
N HIS A 418 -10.21 -26.97 3.31
CA HIS A 418 -8.84 -26.98 3.81
C HIS A 418 -8.01 -27.92 2.92
N VAL A 419 -6.98 -27.38 2.26
CA VAL A 419 -6.23 -28.07 1.18
C VAL A 419 -5.67 -29.41 1.64
N GLY A 420 -4.99 -29.45 2.78
CA GLY A 420 -4.29 -30.64 3.25
C GLY A 420 -5.15 -31.87 3.56
N ILE A 421 -6.49 -31.74 3.63
CA ILE A 421 -7.42 -32.85 3.92
C ILE A 421 -8.40 -33.14 2.77
N SER A 422 -8.18 -32.57 1.58
CA SER A 422 -9.12 -32.68 0.46
C SER A 422 -8.97 -33.97 -0.38
N GLY A 423 -7.90 -34.73 -0.16
CA GLY A 423 -7.67 -36.02 -0.83
C GLY A 423 -8.25 -37.21 -0.07
N SER A 424 -8.45 -38.32 -0.79
CA SER A 424 -8.98 -39.58 -0.24
C SER A 424 -7.93 -40.47 0.44
N GLU A 425 -6.64 -40.14 0.31
CA GLU A 425 -5.54 -40.85 0.97
C GLU A 425 -5.25 -40.22 2.35
N PRO A 426 -4.81 -41.00 3.35
CA PRO A 426 -4.46 -40.49 4.69
C PRO A 426 -3.07 -39.79 4.69
N LYS A 427 -2.91 -38.77 3.85
CA LYS A 427 -1.71 -37.94 3.69
C LYS A 427 -2.12 -36.47 3.49
N ILE A 428 -1.19 -35.56 3.73
CA ILE A 428 -1.41 -34.15 3.39
C ILE A 428 -1.51 -34.02 1.86
N SER A 429 -2.61 -33.44 1.40
CA SER A 429 -2.86 -33.20 -0.03
C SER A 429 -2.27 -31.85 -0.49
N SER A 430 -1.85 -31.77 -1.75
CA SER A 430 -1.16 -30.59 -2.29
C SER A 430 -2.10 -29.54 -2.88
N PHE A 431 -1.60 -28.31 -3.09
CA PHE A 431 -2.28 -27.29 -3.89
C PHE A 431 -2.60 -27.79 -5.30
N LYS A 432 -1.70 -28.58 -5.89
CA LYS A 432 -1.92 -29.22 -7.20
C LYS A 432 -3.09 -30.21 -7.16
N ASP A 433 -3.16 -31.08 -6.16
CA ASP A 433 -4.28 -32.01 -5.98
C ASP A 433 -5.61 -31.26 -5.82
N PHE A 434 -5.61 -30.18 -5.02
CA PHE A 434 -6.79 -29.36 -4.80
C PHE A 434 -7.26 -28.66 -6.09
N ARG A 435 -6.32 -28.05 -6.82
CA ARG A 435 -6.56 -27.40 -8.11
C ARG A 435 -7.17 -28.38 -9.12
N GLU A 436 -6.50 -29.52 -9.35
CA GLU A 436 -6.87 -30.47 -10.41
C GLU A 436 -8.11 -31.33 -10.08
N LYS A 437 -8.51 -31.47 -8.81
CA LYS A 437 -9.58 -32.40 -8.38
C LYS A 437 -10.75 -31.74 -7.65
N VAL A 438 -10.50 -30.65 -6.92
CA VAL A 438 -11.52 -30.03 -6.03
C VAL A 438 -12.15 -28.81 -6.68
N LEU A 439 -11.38 -27.91 -7.30
CA LEU A 439 -11.95 -26.73 -7.97
C LEU A 439 -12.99 -27.09 -9.06
N PRO A 440 -12.80 -28.12 -9.92
CA PRO A 440 -13.83 -28.54 -10.87
C PRO A 440 -15.11 -29.03 -10.18
N HIS A 441 -14.99 -29.79 -9.08
CA HIS A 441 -16.13 -30.28 -8.32
C HIS A 441 -16.92 -29.14 -7.64
N VAL A 442 -16.22 -28.19 -7.02
CA VAL A 442 -16.82 -26.98 -6.42
C VAL A 442 -17.58 -26.17 -7.48
N LYS A 443 -17.01 -26.06 -8.69
CA LYS A 443 -17.64 -25.39 -9.82
C LYS A 443 -18.89 -26.11 -10.33
N GLU A 444 -18.82 -27.44 -10.49
CA GLU A 444 -19.93 -28.29 -10.93
C GLU A 444 -21.10 -28.26 -9.92
N ALA A 445 -20.78 -28.30 -8.62
CA ALA A 445 -21.75 -28.15 -7.53
C ALA A 445 -22.38 -26.74 -7.43
N GLY A 446 -22.01 -25.81 -8.33
CA GLY A 446 -22.69 -24.53 -8.51
C GLY A 446 -22.30 -23.44 -7.51
N TYR A 447 -21.22 -23.61 -6.77
CA TYR A 447 -20.66 -22.57 -5.90
C TYR A 447 -20.06 -21.40 -6.72
N ASN A 448 -19.80 -20.27 -6.07
CA ASN A 448 -19.16 -19.10 -6.70
C ASN A 448 -18.08 -18.43 -5.84
N ALA A 449 -17.77 -18.99 -4.68
CA ALA A 449 -16.59 -18.64 -3.89
C ALA A 449 -16.06 -19.87 -3.15
N ILE A 450 -14.77 -19.88 -2.83
CA ILE A 450 -14.16 -20.80 -1.86
C ILE A 450 -13.69 -20.03 -0.62
N GLN A 451 -13.81 -20.65 0.55
CA GLN A 451 -13.21 -20.17 1.80
C GLN A 451 -12.12 -21.15 2.21
N LEU A 452 -10.87 -20.70 2.15
CA LEU A 452 -9.69 -21.52 2.40
C LEU A 452 -9.20 -21.36 3.84
N ILE A 453 -9.26 -22.45 4.60
CA ILE A 453 -8.76 -22.55 5.96
C ILE A 453 -7.32 -23.11 5.95
N GLY A 454 -6.46 -22.58 6.82
CA GLY A 454 -5.13 -23.13 7.10
C GLY A 454 -4.03 -22.83 6.07
N ILE A 455 -4.27 -21.90 5.13
CA ILE A 455 -3.27 -21.47 4.15
C ILE A 455 -2.12 -20.69 4.79
N VAL A 456 -2.40 -19.86 5.80
CA VAL A 456 -1.36 -19.09 6.51
C VAL A 456 -0.49 -20.05 7.33
N GLU A 457 0.83 -19.88 7.28
CA GLU A 457 1.77 -20.84 7.87
C GLU A 457 1.63 -20.92 9.41
N HIS A 458 1.56 -22.16 9.88
CA HIS A 458 1.25 -22.56 11.24
C HIS A 458 2.11 -23.79 11.58
N LYS A 459 2.43 -24.02 12.85
CA LYS A 459 3.21 -25.21 13.24
C LYS A 459 2.32 -26.43 13.50
N ASP A 460 1.35 -26.25 14.38
CA ASP A 460 0.48 -27.31 14.89
C ASP A 460 -0.59 -27.67 13.85
N TYR A 461 -0.31 -28.64 12.97
CA TYR A 461 -1.27 -29.06 11.92
C TYR A 461 -2.62 -29.55 12.48
N PHE A 462 -2.64 -30.10 13.70
CA PHE A 462 -3.88 -30.49 14.39
C PHE A 462 -4.81 -29.31 14.74
N THR A 463 -4.36 -28.06 14.59
CA THR A 463 -5.17 -26.85 14.80
C THR A 463 -5.92 -26.40 13.55
N ALA A 464 -5.81 -27.14 12.44
CA ALA A 464 -6.34 -26.75 11.12
C ALA A 464 -5.87 -25.36 10.64
N GLY A 465 -4.73 -24.90 11.17
CA GLY A 465 -4.17 -23.58 10.90
C GLY A 465 -4.57 -22.45 11.85
N TYR A 466 -5.41 -22.70 12.86
CA TYR A 466 -5.79 -21.64 13.81
C TYR A 466 -4.65 -21.19 14.74
N ARG A 467 -3.58 -21.99 14.92
CA ARG A 467 -2.32 -21.50 15.55
C ARG A 467 -1.31 -21.04 14.50
N VAL A 468 -1.64 -19.93 13.83
CA VAL A 468 -0.74 -19.27 12.87
C VAL A 468 0.56 -18.83 13.55
N THR A 469 1.69 -19.04 12.86
CA THR A 469 3.03 -18.66 13.32
C THR A 469 3.65 -17.53 12.49
N ASN A 470 3.44 -17.50 11.17
CA ASN A 470 4.01 -16.51 10.26
C ASN A 470 2.91 -15.95 9.34
N LEU A 471 2.48 -14.70 9.56
CA LEU A 471 1.29 -14.17 8.87
C LEU A 471 1.50 -14.01 7.35
N TYR A 472 2.74 -13.80 6.91
CA TYR A 472 3.10 -13.51 5.52
C TYR A 472 3.41 -14.76 4.69
N ALA A 473 3.55 -15.93 5.31
CA ALA A 473 3.90 -17.17 4.65
C ALA A 473 2.69 -18.02 4.27
N VAL A 474 2.71 -18.56 3.05
CA VAL A 474 1.89 -19.71 2.65
C VAL A 474 2.44 -20.98 3.32
N SER A 475 1.55 -21.84 3.83
CA SER A 475 1.89 -23.09 4.50
C SER A 475 2.59 -24.06 3.55
N SER A 476 3.87 -24.30 3.84
CA SER A 476 4.80 -25.15 3.10
C SER A 476 4.35 -26.61 2.95
N ARG A 477 3.39 -27.06 3.77
CA ARG A 477 2.83 -28.42 3.73
C ARG A 477 2.07 -28.77 2.46
N PHE A 478 1.56 -27.78 1.72
CA PHE A 478 0.71 -28.02 0.54
C PHE A 478 1.44 -27.76 -0.79
N GLY A 479 2.58 -27.07 -0.75
CA GLY A 479 3.36 -26.68 -1.93
C GLY A 479 4.16 -25.40 -1.70
N THR A 480 4.56 -24.76 -2.80
CA THR A 480 5.27 -23.47 -2.82
C THR A 480 4.31 -22.28 -2.85
N PRO A 481 4.80 -21.03 -2.62
CA PRO A 481 4.02 -19.82 -2.83
C PRO A 481 3.41 -19.73 -4.25
N ASP A 482 4.16 -20.12 -5.27
CA ASP A 482 3.71 -20.03 -6.66
C ASP A 482 2.73 -21.17 -7.03
N ASP A 483 2.80 -22.34 -6.38
CA ASP A 483 1.73 -23.36 -6.43
C ASP A 483 0.40 -22.82 -5.87
N PHE A 484 0.46 -21.95 -4.85
CA PHE A 484 -0.74 -21.32 -4.30
C PHE A 484 -1.30 -20.23 -5.22
N LYS A 485 -0.45 -19.39 -5.82
CA LYS A 485 -0.88 -18.45 -6.89
C LYS A 485 -1.59 -19.19 -8.03
N HIS A 486 -1.06 -20.35 -8.43
CA HIS A 486 -1.67 -21.20 -9.46
C HIS A 486 -3.05 -21.75 -9.06
N LEU A 487 -3.27 -22.07 -7.79
CA LEU A 487 -4.59 -22.45 -7.27
C LEU A 487 -5.58 -21.27 -7.37
N VAL A 488 -5.16 -20.05 -7.00
CA VAL A 488 -6.02 -18.85 -7.09
C VAL A 488 -6.32 -18.50 -8.54
N ASP A 489 -5.32 -18.52 -9.43
CA ASP A 489 -5.49 -18.20 -10.86
C ASP A 489 -6.47 -19.16 -11.54
N GLU A 490 -6.38 -20.46 -11.28
CA GLU A 490 -7.33 -21.43 -11.84
C GLU A 490 -8.73 -21.32 -11.22
N ALA A 491 -8.84 -20.98 -9.92
CA ALA A 491 -10.13 -20.65 -9.31
C ALA A 491 -10.77 -19.41 -9.96
N HIS A 492 -9.98 -18.37 -10.26
CA HIS A 492 -10.41 -17.19 -11.00
C HIS A 492 -10.83 -17.51 -12.43
N GLY A 493 -10.09 -18.37 -13.14
CA GLY A 493 -10.46 -18.88 -14.47
C GLY A 493 -11.77 -19.68 -14.47
N LEU A 494 -12.03 -20.43 -13.40
CA LEU A 494 -13.32 -21.08 -13.15
C LEU A 494 -14.41 -20.11 -12.66
N GLY A 495 -14.10 -18.83 -12.45
CA GLY A 495 -15.07 -17.83 -11.98
C GLY A 495 -15.52 -18.02 -10.53
N LEU A 496 -14.62 -18.54 -9.68
CA LEU A 496 -14.78 -18.67 -8.23
C LEU A 496 -13.97 -17.56 -7.54
N LEU A 497 -14.60 -16.78 -6.65
CA LEU A 497 -13.84 -15.88 -5.76
C LEU A 497 -13.06 -16.70 -4.73
N VAL A 498 -11.88 -16.24 -4.34
CA VAL A 498 -11.05 -16.89 -3.32
C VAL A 498 -10.99 -16.05 -2.05
N PHE A 499 -11.49 -16.61 -0.95
CA PHE A 499 -11.42 -16.00 0.39
C PHE A 499 -10.46 -16.78 1.29
N LEU A 500 -9.75 -16.06 2.15
CA LEU A 500 -8.80 -16.59 3.13
C LEU A 500 -9.31 -16.44 4.56
N ASP A 501 -9.12 -17.46 5.40
CA ASP A 501 -9.25 -17.32 6.86
C ASP A 501 -8.01 -16.62 7.43
N VAL A 502 -8.22 -15.44 8.04
CA VAL A 502 -7.15 -14.66 8.69
C VAL A 502 -7.31 -14.69 10.21
N VAL A 503 -6.27 -15.16 10.89
CA VAL A 503 -6.23 -15.28 12.35
C VAL A 503 -5.44 -14.10 12.93
N HIS A 504 -6.06 -12.91 12.87
CA HIS A 504 -5.53 -11.71 13.53
C HIS A 504 -6.03 -11.57 14.97
N SER A 505 -6.77 -12.56 15.46
CA SER A 505 -7.34 -12.58 16.82
C SER A 505 -6.34 -12.98 17.90
N TYR A 506 -5.31 -13.74 17.53
CA TYR A 506 -4.21 -14.20 18.39
C TYR A 506 -3.10 -14.82 17.52
N SER A 507 -1.95 -15.14 18.10
CA SER A 507 -0.83 -15.85 17.46
C SER A 507 -0.50 -17.16 18.19
N ALA A 508 0.12 -18.12 17.52
CA ALA A 508 0.85 -19.19 18.20
C ALA A 508 1.82 -18.63 19.27
N ALA A 509 2.07 -19.41 20.31
CA ALA A 509 3.00 -19.06 21.39
C ALA A 509 4.43 -19.59 21.16
N ASP A 510 4.70 -20.22 20.02
CA ASP A 510 6.03 -20.60 19.58
C ASP A 510 6.98 -19.40 19.50
N GLU A 511 8.17 -19.56 20.09
CA GLU A 511 9.17 -18.50 20.12
C GLU A 511 10.08 -18.47 18.91
N MET A 512 10.39 -19.62 18.32
CA MET A 512 11.43 -19.71 17.29
C MET A 512 10.86 -19.50 15.89
N VAL A 513 9.80 -20.24 15.55
CA VAL A 513 9.09 -20.17 14.27
C VAL A 513 7.96 -19.13 14.27
N GLY A 514 7.79 -18.36 15.35
CA GLY A 514 6.70 -17.40 15.51
C GLY A 514 7.10 -16.22 16.39
N LEU A 515 6.16 -15.30 16.59
CA LEU A 515 6.42 -13.97 17.17
C LEU A 515 6.56 -13.96 18.71
N SER A 516 6.42 -15.10 19.40
CA SER A 516 6.40 -15.12 20.86
C SER A 516 7.80 -14.82 21.41
N LEU A 517 7.94 -13.81 22.26
CA LEU A 517 9.26 -13.35 22.74
C LEU A 517 10.25 -13.04 21.59
N PHE A 518 9.75 -12.48 20.47
CA PHE A 518 10.50 -12.30 19.23
C PHE A 518 11.88 -11.64 19.44
N ASP A 519 11.91 -10.44 20.02
CA ASP A 519 13.10 -9.66 20.36
C ASP A 519 13.65 -9.96 21.77
N GLY A 520 13.17 -11.03 22.41
CA GLY A 520 13.45 -11.38 23.81
C GLY A 520 12.63 -10.60 24.85
N SER A 521 11.82 -9.63 24.43
CA SER A 521 10.82 -8.96 25.28
C SER A 521 9.53 -9.79 25.36
N ASN A 522 8.81 -9.69 26.48
CA ASN A 522 7.44 -10.20 26.58
C ASN A 522 6.38 -9.26 25.96
N ASP A 523 6.82 -8.14 25.38
CA ASP A 523 5.96 -7.04 24.95
C ASP A 523 6.27 -6.43 23.58
N CYS A 524 6.92 -7.16 22.66
CA CYS A 524 7.04 -6.75 21.26
C CYS A 524 5.66 -6.71 20.55
N TYR A 525 5.28 -7.76 19.81
CA TYR A 525 3.97 -7.82 19.13
C TYR A 525 2.75 -7.96 20.06
N PHE A 526 2.96 -8.27 21.36
CA PHE A 526 1.94 -8.80 22.26
C PHE A 526 1.81 -8.04 23.58
N HIS A 527 0.64 -8.11 24.22
CA HIS A 527 0.49 -7.61 25.58
C HIS A 527 1.30 -8.45 26.58
N THR A 528 1.58 -7.87 27.75
CA THR A 528 2.26 -8.55 28.87
C THR A 528 1.30 -9.30 29.79
N GLY A 529 1.86 -10.21 30.60
CA GLY A 529 1.14 -10.87 31.69
C GLY A 529 -0.13 -11.56 31.23
N LYS A 530 -1.24 -11.35 31.96
CA LYS A 530 -2.53 -12.01 31.68
C LYS A 530 -3.27 -11.46 30.45
N ARG A 531 -3.11 -10.18 30.07
CA ARG A 531 -3.71 -9.65 28.82
C ARG A 531 -3.01 -10.24 27.58
N GLY A 532 -1.74 -10.61 27.71
CA GLY A 532 -0.91 -11.20 26.65
C GLY A 532 -1.20 -12.64 26.24
N HIS A 533 -2.05 -13.37 26.97
CA HIS A 533 -2.17 -14.82 26.85
C HIS A 533 -3.64 -15.28 26.81
N HIS A 534 -4.03 -15.95 25.73
CA HIS A 534 -5.35 -16.53 25.59
C HIS A 534 -5.50 -17.79 26.44
N LYS A 535 -6.11 -17.64 27.63
CA LYS A 535 -6.25 -18.66 28.68
C LYS A 535 -6.68 -20.04 28.17
N TYR A 536 -7.59 -20.09 27.18
CA TYR A 536 -8.20 -21.33 26.71
C TYR A 536 -7.51 -22.00 25.51
N TRP A 537 -6.66 -21.27 24.78
CA TRP A 537 -6.00 -21.79 23.56
C TRP A 537 -4.47 -21.83 23.64
N GLY A 538 -3.86 -21.22 24.67
CA GLY A 538 -2.41 -21.18 24.84
C GLY A 538 -1.70 -20.28 23.83
N THR A 539 -2.40 -19.27 23.31
CA THR A 539 -1.95 -18.37 22.24
C THR A 539 -1.66 -16.97 22.76
N ARG A 540 -0.95 -16.14 21.97
CA ARG A 540 -0.56 -14.77 22.33
C ARG A 540 -1.56 -13.73 21.80
N MET A 541 -1.82 -12.68 22.58
CA MET A 541 -2.77 -11.60 22.21
C MET A 541 -2.03 -10.33 21.76
N TYR A 542 -2.31 -9.84 20.54
CA TYR A 542 -1.68 -8.67 19.93
C TYR A 542 -1.93 -7.35 20.69
N LYS A 543 -0.96 -6.42 20.62
CA LYS A 543 -1.15 -5.02 21.03
C LYS A 543 -1.86 -4.23 19.92
N TYR A 544 -3.18 -4.34 19.77
CA TYR A 544 -3.91 -3.62 18.70
C TYR A 544 -3.87 -2.08 18.78
N GLY A 545 -3.40 -1.52 19.90
CA GLY A 545 -3.22 -0.07 20.08
C GLY A 545 -1.79 0.42 19.82
N ASP A 546 -0.88 -0.49 19.45
CA ASP A 546 0.52 -0.19 19.15
C ASP A 546 0.68 0.09 17.63
N HIS A 547 1.44 1.12 17.27
CA HIS A 547 1.54 1.60 15.89
C HIS A 547 2.14 0.54 14.96
N ASP A 548 3.15 -0.18 15.42
CA ASP A 548 3.96 -1.06 14.59
C ASP A 548 3.30 -2.45 14.47
N VAL A 549 2.53 -2.84 15.49
CA VAL A 549 1.60 -3.98 15.42
C VAL A 549 0.40 -3.66 14.52
N LEU A 550 -0.13 -2.44 14.53
CA LEU A 550 -1.16 -1.99 13.58
C LEU A 550 -0.65 -2.04 12.13
N GLN A 551 0.56 -1.53 11.86
CA GLN A 551 1.22 -1.67 10.55
C GLN A 551 1.30 -3.15 10.14
N TYR A 552 1.90 -4.00 10.99
CA TYR A 552 2.10 -5.43 10.72
C TYR A 552 0.79 -6.16 10.36
N LEU A 553 -0.30 -5.89 11.08
CA LEU A 553 -1.61 -6.53 10.87
C LEU A 553 -2.47 -5.93 9.74
N ILE A 554 -2.21 -4.70 9.29
CA ILE A 554 -2.91 -4.07 8.16
C ILE A 554 -2.18 -4.36 6.86
N SER A 555 -0.86 -4.20 6.86
CA SER A 555 0.04 -4.60 5.79
C SER A 555 -0.15 -6.08 5.40
N ASN A 556 -0.42 -6.97 6.36
CA ASN A 556 -0.62 -8.38 6.04
C ASN A 556 -1.91 -8.62 5.23
N LEU A 557 -2.98 -7.90 5.55
CA LEU A 557 -4.23 -8.02 4.78
C LEU A 557 -4.03 -7.56 3.34
N ASN A 558 -3.22 -6.52 3.10
CA ASN A 558 -2.95 -6.05 1.74
C ASN A 558 -1.98 -6.99 0.98
N TRP A 559 -0.95 -7.52 1.65
CA TRP A 559 -0.04 -8.53 1.09
C TRP A 559 -0.76 -9.69 0.44
N TRP A 560 -1.76 -10.28 1.12
CA TRP A 560 -2.57 -11.38 0.56
C TRP A 560 -3.38 -10.96 -0.69
N VAL A 561 -3.75 -9.68 -0.83
CA VAL A 561 -4.50 -9.17 -1.98
C VAL A 561 -3.58 -8.83 -3.16
N GLU A 562 -2.39 -8.28 -2.91
CA GLU A 562 -1.44 -7.89 -3.96
C GLU A 562 -0.66 -9.12 -4.50
N GLU A 563 -0.01 -9.92 -3.63
CA GLU A 563 0.87 -11.04 -4.03
C GLU A 563 0.09 -12.29 -4.50
N TYR A 564 -1.06 -12.57 -3.87
CA TYR A 564 -1.82 -13.82 -4.09
C TYR A 564 -3.22 -13.60 -4.67
N GLN A 565 -3.56 -12.37 -5.07
CA GLN A 565 -4.86 -11.99 -5.63
C GLN A 565 -6.10 -12.45 -4.83
N ILE A 566 -6.01 -12.56 -3.50
CA ILE A 566 -7.16 -12.91 -2.65
C ILE A 566 -8.29 -11.87 -2.79
N ASP A 567 -9.55 -12.33 -2.89
CA ASP A 567 -10.74 -11.51 -3.12
C ASP A 567 -11.49 -11.12 -1.84
N GLY A 568 -11.06 -11.65 -0.70
CA GLY A 568 -11.73 -11.42 0.58
C GLY A 568 -11.20 -12.24 1.75
N PHE A 569 -11.67 -11.89 2.94
CA PHE A 569 -11.18 -12.44 4.20
C PHE A 569 -12.32 -12.84 5.13
N ARG A 570 -12.19 -14.00 5.78
CA ARG A 570 -12.92 -14.30 7.02
C ARG A 570 -12.00 -14.06 8.20
N PHE A 571 -12.33 -13.10 9.04
CA PHE A 571 -11.61 -12.86 10.28
C PHE A 571 -12.07 -13.89 11.32
N HIS A 572 -11.16 -14.81 11.69
CA HIS A 572 -11.44 -15.89 12.63
C HIS A 572 -11.54 -15.38 14.07
N SER A 573 -12.57 -15.86 14.78
CA SER A 573 -12.79 -15.63 16.21
C SER A 573 -12.84 -14.16 16.63
N LEU A 574 -13.71 -13.36 16.00
CA LEU A 574 -13.86 -11.94 16.35
C LEU A 574 -14.31 -11.73 17.80
N SER A 575 -15.08 -12.66 18.36
CA SER A 575 -15.45 -12.66 19.78
C SER A 575 -14.22 -12.77 20.71
N SER A 576 -13.09 -13.32 20.24
CA SER A 576 -11.84 -13.35 21.01
C SER A 576 -11.12 -12.00 21.01
N MET A 577 -11.24 -11.23 19.92
CA MET A 577 -10.70 -9.87 19.76
C MET A 577 -11.51 -8.84 20.53
N MET A 578 -12.82 -8.85 20.31
CA MET A 578 -13.74 -7.78 20.71
C MET A 578 -13.92 -7.66 22.23
N TYR A 579 -13.57 -8.69 23.01
CA TYR A 579 -13.78 -8.72 24.45
C TYR A 579 -12.54 -9.18 25.22
N THR A 580 -12.23 -8.52 26.34
CA THR A 580 -11.10 -8.87 27.23
C THR A 580 -11.28 -10.19 27.98
N HIS A 581 -12.46 -10.80 27.91
CA HIS A 581 -12.76 -12.16 28.36
C HIS A 581 -12.87 -13.15 27.17
N ASN A 582 -12.39 -12.75 26.01
CA ASN A 582 -12.30 -13.50 24.75
C ASN A 582 -13.61 -14.20 24.34
N GLY A 583 -14.76 -13.57 24.57
CA GLY A 583 -16.07 -14.13 24.24
C GLY A 583 -16.54 -15.29 25.12
N PHE A 584 -15.79 -15.72 26.15
CA PHE A 584 -16.16 -16.83 27.05
C PHE A 584 -17.17 -16.46 28.17
N ALA A 585 -17.60 -15.21 28.25
CA ALA A 585 -18.73 -14.82 29.11
C ALA A 585 -20.06 -15.38 28.57
N SER A 586 -21.06 -15.48 29.44
CA SER A 586 -22.46 -15.60 28.99
C SER A 586 -22.92 -14.29 28.34
N PHE A 587 -23.83 -14.39 27.38
CA PHE A 587 -24.52 -13.25 26.78
C PHE A 587 -26.03 -13.55 26.79
N THR A 588 -26.83 -12.64 27.32
CA THR A 588 -28.31 -12.61 27.20
C THR A 588 -28.76 -12.01 25.86
N GLY A 589 -27.91 -11.18 25.25
CA GLY A 589 -28.27 -10.32 24.12
C GLY A 589 -28.57 -8.87 24.52
N ASP A 590 -28.44 -8.52 25.80
CA ASP A 590 -28.67 -7.16 26.28
C ASP A 590 -27.58 -6.19 25.79
N LEU A 591 -27.98 -5.00 25.34
CA LEU A 591 -27.09 -4.05 24.67
C LEU A 591 -25.96 -3.51 25.60
N GLU A 592 -26.12 -3.66 26.91
CA GLU A 592 -25.11 -3.35 27.92
C GLU A 592 -23.93 -4.35 27.91
N GLU A 593 -24.16 -5.63 27.55
CA GLU A 593 -23.12 -6.65 27.34
C GLU A 593 -22.19 -6.28 26.17
N TYR A 594 -22.72 -5.49 25.23
CA TYR A 594 -22.09 -5.08 23.99
C TYR A 594 -21.48 -3.67 24.01
N CYS A 595 -21.66 -2.94 25.12
CA CYS A 595 -21.32 -1.53 25.28
C CYS A 595 -20.64 -1.19 26.63
N ASN A 596 -19.76 -2.06 27.14
CA ASN A 596 -19.14 -1.94 28.46
C ASN A 596 -17.60 -1.93 28.43
N GLN A 597 -16.99 -1.88 29.62
CA GLN A 597 -15.54 -1.83 29.84
C GLN A 597 -14.76 -3.09 29.41
N TYR A 598 -15.43 -4.22 29.21
CA TYR A 598 -14.81 -5.48 28.75
C TYR A 598 -14.72 -5.55 27.22
N VAL A 599 -15.29 -4.60 26.50
CA VAL A 599 -15.07 -4.46 25.05
C VAL A 599 -13.66 -3.90 24.84
N ASP A 600 -12.80 -4.65 24.13
CA ASP A 600 -11.47 -4.19 23.80
C ASP A 600 -11.57 -3.09 22.73
N LYS A 601 -11.23 -1.86 23.11
CA LYS A 601 -11.33 -0.68 22.24
C LYS A 601 -10.28 -0.73 21.14
N ASP A 602 -9.08 -1.20 21.47
CA ASP A 602 -7.92 -1.19 20.60
C ASP A 602 -8.17 -2.16 19.43
N ALA A 603 -8.64 -3.37 19.75
CA ALA A 603 -9.07 -4.37 18.77
C ALA A 603 -10.22 -3.88 17.87
N PHE A 604 -11.18 -3.13 18.42
CA PHE A 604 -12.27 -2.54 17.66
C PHE A 604 -11.79 -1.47 16.67
N LEU A 605 -10.83 -0.64 17.07
CA LEU A 605 -10.25 0.38 16.19
C LEU A 605 -9.42 -0.24 15.07
N TYR A 606 -8.64 -1.29 15.36
CA TYR A 606 -7.98 -2.09 14.33
C TYR A 606 -8.99 -2.63 13.30
N LEU A 607 -10.06 -3.28 13.74
CA LEU A 607 -11.06 -3.88 12.85
C LEU A 607 -11.78 -2.83 11.97
N ILE A 608 -12.06 -1.64 12.50
CA ILE A 608 -12.62 -0.52 11.73
C ILE A 608 -11.62 -0.05 10.67
N LEU A 609 -10.39 0.26 11.08
CA LEU A 609 -9.35 0.79 10.20
C LEU A 609 -8.97 -0.20 9.09
N ALA A 610 -8.85 -1.48 9.41
CA ALA A 610 -8.59 -2.55 8.45
C ALA A 610 -9.72 -2.68 7.41
N ASN A 611 -10.99 -2.61 7.83
CA ASN A 611 -12.13 -2.64 6.90
C ASN A 611 -12.22 -1.38 6.04
N GLU A 612 -11.96 -0.19 6.59
CA GLU A 612 -11.93 1.05 5.82
C GLU A 612 -10.82 1.05 4.76
N LEU A 613 -9.60 0.65 5.14
CA LEU A 613 -8.45 0.63 4.22
C LEU A 613 -8.58 -0.43 3.15
N LEU A 614 -9.02 -1.66 3.49
CA LEU A 614 -9.25 -2.70 2.49
C LEU A 614 -10.28 -2.29 1.43
N HIS A 615 -11.42 -1.71 1.84
CA HIS A 615 -12.42 -1.24 0.86
C HIS A 615 -12.01 0.06 0.13
N PHE A 616 -11.07 0.84 0.67
CA PHE A 616 -10.51 2.01 -0.01
C PHE A 616 -9.51 1.60 -1.10
N LEU A 617 -8.60 0.67 -0.81
CA LEU A 617 -7.61 0.14 -1.76
C LEU A 617 -8.27 -0.78 -2.79
N HIS A 618 -9.16 -1.67 -2.33
CA HIS A 618 -9.75 -2.75 -3.12
C HIS A 618 -11.29 -2.71 -3.04
N PRO A 619 -11.99 -1.81 -3.76
CA PRO A 619 -13.44 -1.58 -3.57
C PRO A 619 -14.38 -2.77 -3.79
N ASN A 620 -13.89 -3.84 -4.44
CA ASN A 620 -14.64 -5.08 -4.69
C ASN A 620 -14.38 -6.17 -3.62
N ILE A 621 -13.47 -5.94 -2.66
CA ILE A 621 -13.11 -6.93 -1.64
C ILE A 621 -14.27 -7.24 -0.70
N ILE A 622 -14.31 -8.46 -0.17
CA ILE A 622 -15.36 -8.95 0.72
C ILE A 622 -14.74 -9.33 2.07
N THR A 623 -15.19 -8.69 3.14
CA THR A 623 -14.83 -9.06 4.52
C THR A 623 -16.00 -9.76 5.22
N ILE A 624 -15.68 -10.84 5.94
CA ILE A 624 -16.61 -11.70 6.66
C ILE A 624 -16.13 -11.79 8.12
N ALA A 625 -17.05 -11.65 9.07
CA ALA A 625 -16.77 -11.74 10.49
C ALA A 625 -17.28 -13.06 11.08
N GLU A 626 -16.41 -13.81 11.75
CA GLU A 626 -16.83 -14.93 12.58
C GLU A 626 -17.08 -14.44 14.02
N ASP A 627 -18.34 -14.08 14.32
CA ASP A 627 -18.79 -13.76 15.69
C ASP A 627 -19.95 -14.67 16.13
N VAL A 628 -19.67 -15.54 17.08
CA VAL A 628 -20.66 -16.47 17.67
C VAL A 628 -21.62 -15.74 18.63
N ARG A 629 -21.31 -14.49 19.02
CA ARG A 629 -22.15 -13.68 19.91
C ARG A 629 -23.21 -12.86 19.18
N ASN A 630 -23.23 -12.91 17.85
CA ASN A 630 -24.28 -12.33 17.03
C ASN A 630 -24.46 -10.82 17.33
N TYR A 631 -23.35 -10.10 17.46
CA TYR A 631 -23.29 -8.65 17.70
C TYR A 631 -24.03 -7.92 16.57
N GLY A 632 -25.33 -7.64 16.75
CA GLY A 632 -26.23 -7.25 15.65
C GLY A 632 -25.85 -6.01 14.86
N PHE A 633 -24.84 -5.27 15.32
CA PHE A 633 -24.31 -4.07 14.69
C PHE A 633 -22.93 -4.25 14.03
N LEU A 634 -22.37 -5.47 13.99
CA LEU A 634 -21.07 -5.75 13.35
C LEU A 634 -21.11 -5.56 11.82
N LEU A 635 -22.29 -5.63 11.21
CA LEU A 635 -22.52 -5.38 9.77
C LEU A 635 -22.80 -3.90 9.42
N PHE A 636 -22.83 -2.99 10.40
CA PHE A 636 -23.21 -1.57 10.21
C PHE A 636 -22.02 -0.59 10.17
N TRP A 637 -20.78 -1.10 9.99
CA TRP A 637 -19.55 -0.30 9.93
C TRP A 637 -19.10 -0.02 8.48
N LYS A 638 -20.04 0.33 7.61
CA LYS A 638 -19.82 0.57 6.16
C LYS A 638 -20.67 1.74 5.65
#